data_AF-A0A1T5K806-F1
#
_entry.id   AF-A0A1T5K806-F1
#
_cell.length_a   1.000
_cell.length_b   1.000
_cell.length_c   1.000
_cell.angle_alpha   90.00
_cell.angle_beta   90.00
_cell.angle_gamma   90.00
#
_symmetry.space_group_name_H-M   'P 1'
#
loop_
_entity.id
_entity.type
_entity.pdbx_description
1 polymer ?
#
loop_
_entity_poly.entity_id
_entity_poly.type
_entity_poly.pdbx_seq_one_letter_code
_entity_poly.pdbx_strand_id
1 'polypeptide(L)'
;MKKVAVLLLFVVGSLELCFAQGSKEAIVNDPLKAAGSFYVYDYKDASSLTPAPEGYKPFYVSHFGRHGARYCTSEYDAIRDWFAKSAEKGLLTDEGKQFFSRYEKFYEKVRYSKGNLTGIGKEQHRKIAEHMFQRFPEVFEGPTHVEAVSTESARVIMSMWSFLSSLQSLDKDIDFNADASAKYASWLQPSLSSNPYYMKGGFSCNKATEDAVKDYFEANVPWKEIAGKFFVSPDVLGKDLKVTPEKFVETLHGAVTCTYCLDDDHGCLDDVFSSEELYKIWKGLSASYFAAVANYEGSGNMILDYSAFTLGQIIESADADIASGDTQLRLRFGHDSGIAPLLVLLDVNGFGRTTSSFEESLDIFPSYNIPMGASLQLVFYRNDAGDILVKVLQNEQEGTLPLEAVSGPYYRWNDFKEHYMPIVRASKRKVIVAEPLSVLKATDWGWKPVGDTKAEAGSASVKVFGSTQCISMVRFPMDAHTVSVVESDGPNAAITSKFGENTRAIAAINGSYFDVDLLMPVTYVKDEGKVLCNVTTDGSYRCNGMFMIKDKKGRKVDIVSVDSLGTAKAAKGWREAIISGPVLIEEGQAVEYEDDGTRLYRKFYTTRHPRTLLGYTADGWLYFIVVDGRFPGQGEGMSIHELTVLCESLGLYEALNFDGGGSSTIWTKDDGVINHPYDNKKFDHEGERVVPNVIICK
;
A
#
# COMPACT_ATOMS: atom_id res chain seq x y z
N MET A 1 75.20 -19.27 0.73
CA MET A 1 74.53 -19.53 2.03
C MET A 1 74.06 -18.18 2.57
N LYS A 2 72.80 -17.86 2.84
CA LYS A 2 71.51 -18.56 2.83
C LYS A 2 70.49 -17.56 2.25
N LYS A 3 69.71 -17.99 1.25
CA LYS A 3 68.48 -17.31 0.82
C LYS A 3 67.37 -17.75 1.76
N VAL A 4 66.70 -16.82 2.44
CA VAL A 4 65.43 -17.08 3.13
C VAL A 4 64.35 -16.50 2.23
N ALA A 5 63.61 -17.38 1.56
CA ALA A 5 62.40 -17.03 0.83
C ALA A 5 61.27 -16.88 1.85
N VAL A 6 60.69 -15.69 1.95
CA VAL A 6 59.43 -15.46 2.65
C VAL A 6 58.32 -15.87 1.71
N LEU A 7 57.69 -17.00 1.99
CA LEU A 7 56.48 -17.47 1.33
C LEU A 7 55.31 -16.61 1.88
N LEU A 8 54.82 -15.66 1.10
CA LEU A 8 53.55 -14.98 1.35
C LEU A 8 52.43 -15.97 1.00
N LEU A 9 51.95 -16.69 2.01
CA LEU A 9 50.68 -17.42 1.96
C LEU A 9 49.56 -16.39 1.94
N PHE A 10 49.09 -16.03 0.75
CA PHE A 10 47.75 -15.49 0.57
C PHE A 10 46.77 -16.63 0.89
N VAL A 11 46.22 -16.63 2.10
CA VAL A 11 44.98 -17.35 2.39
C VAL A 11 43.84 -16.53 1.80
N VAL A 12 43.66 -16.63 0.48
CA VAL A 12 42.36 -16.35 -0.14
C VAL A 12 41.58 -17.65 0.02
N GLY A 13 40.98 -17.81 1.21
CA GLY A 13 40.21 -18.98 1.59
C GLY A 13 38.73 -18.63 1.67
N SER A 14 38.01 -18.91 0.59
CA SER A 14 36.58 -19.27 0.56
C SER A 14 35.58 -18.30 1.20
N LEU A 15 35.19 -17.25 0.45
CA LEU A 15 33.90 -16.57 0.62
C LEU A 15 33.18 -16.28 -0.70
N GLU A 16 33.62 -16.92 -1.79
CA GLU A 16 32.94 -16.95 -3.07
C GLU A 16 32.84 -18.41 -3.50
N LEU A 17 31.71 -19.07 -3.23
CA LEU A 17 31.20 -20.26 -3.92
C LEU A 17 29.95 -20.77 -3.19
N CYS A 18 28.87 -20.02 -3.33
CA CYS A 18 27.51 -20.56 -3.39
C CYS A 18 26.75 -19.72 -4.42
N PHE A 19 27.26 -19.66 -5.65
CA PHE A 19 26.37 -19.43 -6.77
C PHE A 19 25.42 -20.62 -6.81
N ALA A 20 24.16 -20.33 -6.56
CA ALA A 20 23.06 -21.27 -6.60
C ALA A 20 23.18 -22.15 -7.84
N GLN A 21 23.01 -23.45 -7.63
CA GLN A 21 22.67 -24.37 -8.69
C GLN A 21 21.49 -23.76 -9.47
N GLY A 22 21.64 -23.53 -10.79
CA GLY A 22 20.63 -22.80 -11.57
C GLY A 22 19.27 -23.49 -11.48
N SER A 23 18.16 -22.76 -11.64
CA SER A 23 16.81 -23.31 -11.43
C SER A 23 16.53 -24.60 -12.22
N LYS A 24 17.12 -24.73 -13.41
CA LYS A 24 17.10 -25.97 -14.19
C LYS A 24 17.71 -27.14 -13.45
N GLU A 25 18.91 -26.97 -12.92
CA GLU A 25 19.63 -28.01 -12.18
C GLU A 25 18.93 -28.30 -10.83
N ALA A 26 18.35 -27.29 -10.19
CA ALA A 26 17.57 -27.45 -8.96
C ALA A 26 16.31 -28.32 -9.17
N ILE A 27 15.60 -28.14 -10.29
CA ILE A 27 14.42 -28.95 -10.67
C ILE A 27 14.84 -30.33 -11.17
N VAL A 28 15.97 -30.46 -11.87
CA VAL A 28 16.50 -31.78 -12.25
C VAL A 28 16.82 -32.63 -11.02
N ASN A 29 17.38 -32.01 -9.98
CA ASN A 29 17.69 -32.69 -8.72
C ASN A 29 16.46 -32.96 -7.84
N ASP A 30 15.46 -32.08 -7.89
CA ASP A 30 14.19 -32.24 -7.18
C ASP A 30 13.01 -31.87 -8.11
N PRO A 31 12.48 -32.85 -8.87
CA PRO A 31 11.42 -32.60 -9.83
C PRO A 31 10.14 -32.01 -9.24
N LEU A 32 9.89 -32.19 -7.93
CA LEU A 32 8.71 -31.63 -7.26
C LEU A 32 8.74 -30.09 -7.23
N LYS A 33 9.92 -29.46 -7.36
CA LYS A 33 10.02 -27.99 -7.48
C LYS A 33 9.35 -27.45 -8.74
N ALA A 34 9.14 -28.27 -9.77
CA ALA A 34 8.36 -27.87 -10.93
C ALA A 34 6.88 -27.55 -10.58
N ALA A 35 6.38 -28.02 -9.43
CA ALA A 35 5.08 -27.62 -8.89
C ALA A 35 4.99 -26.11 -8.60
N GLY A 36 6.11 -25.37 -8.58
CA GLY A 36 6.14 -23.95 -8.34
C GLY A 36 5.52 -23.63 -6.98
N SER A 37 4.47 -22.79 -6.97
CA SER A 37 3.78 -22.45 -5.72
C SER A 37 2.97 -23.60 -5.10
N PHE A 38 2.79 -24.74 -5.78
CA PHE A 38 2.26 -25.97 -5.17
C PHE A 38 3.33 -26.86 -4.54
N TYR A 39 4.61 -26.49 -4.65
CA TYR A 39 5.70 -27.24 -4.03
C TYR A 39 5.45 -27.35 -2.51
N VAL A 40 5.46 -28.58 -2.01
CA VAL A 40 5.41 -28.89 -0.58
C VAL A 40 6.84 -29.15 -0.16
N TYR A 41 7.49 -28.15 0.43
CA TYR A 41 8.85 -28.29 0.89
C TYR A 41 8.91 -29.09 2.19
N ASP A 42 9.99 -29.86 2.35
CA ASP A 42 10.32 -30.48 3.63
C ASP A 42 10.95 -29.43 4.54
N TYR A 43 10.36 -29.24 5.71
CA TYR A 43 10.91 -28.38 6.75
C TYR A 43 12.13 -29.12 7.28
N LYS A 44 13.31 -28.82 6.70
CA LYS A 44 14.57 -29.40 7.14
C LYS A 44 14.69 -29.25 8.65
N ASP A 45 15.24 -30.28 9.31
CA ASP A 45 15.65 -30.20 10.71
C ASP A 45 16.39 -28.89 10.95
N ALA A 46 16.10 -28.24 12.07
CA ALA A 46 16.66 -26.95 12.44
C ALA A 46 18.21 -26.97 12.40
N SER A 47 18.78 -26.63 11.25
CA SER A 47 20.19 -26.26 11.15
C SER A 47 20.40 -25.05 12.06
N SER A 48 21.49 -25.05 12.82
CA SER A 48 21.80 -23.94 13.72
C SER A 48 21.84 -22.63 12.95
N LEU A 49 20.94 -21.70 13.28
CA LEU A 49 20.99 -20.33 12.80
C LEU A 49 22.30 -19.67 13.27
N THR A 50 22.80 -18.68 12.52
CA THR A 50 23.93 -17.87 12.95
C THR A 50 23.61 -17.27 14.33
N PRO A 51 24.46 -17.46 15.36
CA PRO A 51 24.22 -16.89 16.69
C PRO A 51 24.12 -15.36 16.67
N ALA A 52 23.36 -14.80 17.61
CA ALA A 52 23.28 -13.34 17.77
C ALA A 52 24.64 -12.76 18.19
N PRO A 53 24.94 -11.50 17.85
CA PRO A 53 26.11 -10.81 18.40
C PRO A 53 26.11 -10.85 19.94
N GLU A 54 27.30 -10.83 20.54
CA GLU A 54 27.44 -10.90 22.00
C GLU A 54 26.58 -9.84 22.71
N GLY A 55 25.84 -10.27 23.73
CA GLY A 55 24.94 -9.40 24.52
C GLY A 55 23.54 -9.19 23.93
N TYR A 56 23.25 -9.68 22.72
CA TYR A 56 21.91 -9.61 22.14
C TYR A 56 21.12 -10.90 22.37
N LYS A 57 19.86 -10.77 22.79
CA LYS A 57 18.91 -11.90 22.97
C LYS A 57 17.62 -11.67 22.19
N PRO A 58 17.02 -12.73 21.59
CA PRO A 58 15.74 -12.59 20.91
C PRO A 58 14.64 -12.29 21.93
N PHE A 59 13.70 -11.41 21.57
CA PHE A 59 12.62 -11.01 22.49
C PHE A 59 11.26 -10.79 21.82
N TYR A 60 11.20 -10.71 20.49
CA TYR A 60 9.97 -10.48 19.73
C TYR A 60 10.08 -11.10 18.32
N VAL A 61 8.99 -11.66 17.80
CA VAL A 61 8.93 -12.19 16.42
C VAL A 61 7.69 -11.66 15.70
N SER A 62 7.92 -11.08 14.52
CA SER A 62 6.86 -10.75 13.56
C SER A 62 6.85 -11.76 12.42
N HIS A 63 5.72 -12.43 12.21
CA HIS A 63 5.56 -13.51 11.22
C HIS A 63 4.52 -13.16 10.16
N PHE A 64 4.80 -13.52 8.90
CA PHE A 64 3.80 -13.65 7.84
C PHE A 64 3.89 -15.06 7.25
N GLY A 65 2.79 -15.82 7.32
CA GLY A 65 2.68 -17.17 6.78
C GLY A 65 1.63 -17.26 5.67
N ARG A 66 2.00 -17.84 4.53
CA ARG A 66 1.04 -18.37 3.54
C ARG A 66 0.32 -19.57 4.15
N HIS A 67 -0.94 -19.79 3.79
CA HIS A 67 -1.61 -21.05 4.13
C HIS A 67 -0.78 -22.28 3.71
N GLY A 68 -0.94 -23.37 4.46
CA GLY A 68 -0.29 -24.64 4.14
C GLY A 68 -0.85 -25.31 2.87
N ALA A 69 -0.36 -26.52 2.61
CA ALA A 69 -0.82 -27.39 1.54
C ALA A 69 -2.36 -27.57 1.58
N ARG A 70 -2.96 -27.58 0.39
CA ARG A 70 -4.41 -27.51 0.22
C ARG A 70 -4.88 -28.34 -0.97
N TYR A 71 -6.17 -28.68 -0.96
CA TYR A 71 -6.86 -29.12 -2.17
C TYR A 71 -6.94 -27.98 -3.19
N CYS A 72 -7.02 -28.34 -4.48
CA CYS A 72 -7.27 -27.38 -5.54
C CYS A 72 -8.70 -26.87 -5.53
N THR A 73 -8.92 -25.81 -6.30
CA THR A 73 -10.17 -25.05 -6.31
C THR A 73 -10.98 -25.40 -7.55
N SER A 74 -11.11 -24.47 -8.49
CA SER A 74 -11.85 -24.66 -9.74
C SER A 74 -11.18 -25.60 -10.72
N GLU A 75 -9.89 -25.90 -10.54
CA GLU A 75 -9.11 -26.73 -11.45
C GLU A 75 -9.71 -28.13 -11.60
N TYR A 76 -10.22 -28.70 -10.49
CA TYR A 76 -10.82 -30.03 -10.52
C TYR A 76 -12.07 -30.10 -11.38
N ASP A 77 -12.96 -29.10 -11.25
CA ASP A 77 -14.19 -29.04 -12.02
C ASP A 77 -13.90 -28.78 -13.50
N ALA A 78 -12.96 -27.86 -13.80
CA ALA A 78 -12.62 -27.50 -15.17
C ALA A 78 -12.10 -28.68 -15.98
N ILE A 79 -11.17 -29.47 -15.43
CA ILE A 79 -10.65 -30.66 -16.11
C ILE A 79 -11.76 -31.68 -16.32
N ARG A 80 -12.56 -31.96 -15.29
CA ARG A 80 -13.69 -32.88 -15.40
C ARG A 80 -14.62 -32.48 -16.54
N ASP A 81 -15.02 -31.21 -16.56
CA ASP A 81 -15.94 -30.66 -17.55
C ASP A 81 -15.37 -30.71 -18.97
N TRP A 82 -14.09 -30.40 -19.15
CA TRP A 82 -13.43 -30.46 -20.45
C TRP A 82 -13.37 -31.88 -21.00
N PHE A 83 -12.99 -32.85 -20.17
CA PHE A 83 -12.89 -34.23 -20.61
C PHE A 83 -14.27 -34.88 -20.80
N ALA A 84 -15.27 -34.55 -19.97
CA ALA A 84 -16.65 -34.99 -20.16
C ALA A 84 -17.21 -34.51 -21.51
N LYS A 85 -17.11 -33.21 -21.80
CA LYS A 85 -17.55 -32.62 -23.08
C LYS A 85 -16.83 -33.23 -24.28
N SER A 86 -15.54 -33.50 -24.16
CA SER A 86 -14.76 -34.14 -25.22
C SER A 86 -15.11 -35.61 -25.39
N ALA A 87 -15.42 -36.34 -24.30
CA ALA A 87 -15.86 -37.73 -24.36
C ALA A 87 -17.21 -37.86 -25.09
N GLU A 88 -18.18 -37.01 -24.76
CA GLU A 88 -19.50 -36.97 -25.41
C GLU A 88 -19.42 -36.77 -26.92
N LYS A 89 -18.42 -36.00 -27.38
CA LYS A 89 -18.19 -35.72 -28.80
C LYS A 89 -17.23 -36.70 -29.49
N GLY A 90 -16.70 -37.71 -28.78
CA GLY A 90 -15.71 -38.64 -29.32
C GLY A 90 -14.36 -37.98 -29.66
N LEU A 91 -14.01 -36.88 -28.98
CA LEU A 91 -12.81 -36.08 -29.24
C LEU A 91 -11.59 -36.49 -28.39
N LEU A 92 -11.71 -37.56 -27.59
CA LEU A 92 -10.61 -38.09 -26.78
C LEU A 92 -9.81 -39.15 -27.55
N THR A 93 -8.49 -39.12 -27.39
CA THR A 93 -7.61 -40.25 -27.72
C THR A 93 -7.89 -41.43 -26.78
N ASP A 94 -7.28 -42.59 -27.03
CA ASP A 94 -7.39 -43.73 -26.11
C ASP A 94 -6.72 -43.46 -24.77
N GLU A 95 -5.59 -42.75 -24.76
CA GLU A 95 -4.95 -42.24 -23.54
C GLU A 95 -5.85 -41.23 -22.81
N GLY A 96 -6.52 -40.32 -23.55
CA GLY A 96 -7.51 -39.38 -23.01
C GLY A 96 -8.69 -40.06 -22.33
N LYS A 97 -9.21 -41.14 -22.90
CA LYS A 97 -10.28 -41.95 -22.29
C LYS A 97 -9.81 -42.64 -21.00
N GLN A 98 -8.58 -43.17 -21.00
CA GLN A 98 -7.99 -43.81 -19.82
C GLN A 98 -7.76 -42.81 -18.70
N PHE A 99 -7.16 -41.66 -19.03
CA PHE A 99 -6.98 -40.55 -18.09
C PHE A 99 -8.33 -40.11 -17.52
N PHE A 100 -9.34 -39.84 -18.36
CA PHE A 100 -10.64 -39.36 -17.88
C PHE A 100 -11.33 -40.37 -16.93
N SER A 101 -11.27 -41.66 -17.25
CA SER A 101 -11.80 -42.71 -16.37
C SER A 101 -11.10 -42.77 -15.01
N ARG A 102 -9.77 -42.59 -14.98
CA ARG A 102 -9.01 -42.46 -13.72
C ARG A 102 -9.36 -41.16 -13.00
N TYR A 103 -9.50 -40.06 -13.74
CA TYR A 103 -9.78 -38.73 -13.22
C TYR A 103 -11.16 -38.65 -12.56
N GLU A 104 -12.21 -39.27 -13.11
CA GLU A 104 -13.53 -39.32 -12.47
C GLU A 104 -13.47 -39.96 -11.08
N LYS A 105 -12.68 -41.04 -10.90
CA LYS A 105 -12.50 -41.68 -9.60
C LYS A 105 -11.77 -40.78 -8.60
N PHE A 106 -10.76 -40.06 -9.08
CA PHE A 106 -10.05 -39.06 -8.28
C PHE A 106 -10.98 -37.89 -7.91
N TYR A 107 -11.73 -37.36 -8.88
CA TYR A 107 -12.67 -36.25 -8.73
C TYR A 107 -13.71 -36.52 -7.64
N GLU A 108 -14.28 -37.73 -7.58
CA GLU A 108 -15.23 -38.11 -6.53
C GLU A 108 -14.66 -38.02 -5.11
N LYS A 109 -13.34 -38.22 -4.93
CA LYS A 109 -12.68 -38.07 -3.63
C LYS A 109 -12.46 -36.60 -3.25
N VAL A 110 -12.23 -35.71 -4.22
CA VAL A 110 -11.78 -34.33 -3.96
C VAL A 110 -12.86 -33.26 -4.12
N ARG A 111 -13.96 -33.55 -4.83
CA ARG A 111 -15.01 -32.57 -5.21
C ARG A 111 -15.64 -31.79 -4.05
N TYR A 112 -15.64 -32.36 -2.84
CA TYR A 112 -16.20 -31.72 -1.64
C TYR A 112 -15.15 -31.08 -0.74
N SER A 113 -13.87 -31.24 -1.07
CA SER A 113 -12.75 -30.70 -0.30
C SER A 113 -12.08 -29.51 -0.98
N LYS A 114 -12.65 -29.00 -2.08
CA LYS A 114 -12.05 -27.94 -2.91
C LYS A 114 -11.61 -26.73 -2.08
N GLY A 115 -10.32 -26.40 -2.18
CA GLY A 115 -9.70 -25.28 -1.46
C GLY A 115 -9.49 -25.48 0.04
N ASN A 116 -9.88 -26.62 0.63
CA ASN A 116 -9.64 -26.92 2.04
C ASN A 116 -8.15 -27.13 2.32
N LEU A 117 -7.73 -26.81 3.54
CA LEU A 117 -6.40 -27.14 4.04
C LEU A 117 -6.30 -28.65 4.29
N THR A 118 -5.20 -29.28 3.83
CA THR A 118 -4.97 -30.73 3.97
C THR A 118 -4.32 -31.05 5.33
N GLY A 119 -4.19 -32.34 5.67
CA GLY A 119 -3.44 -32.77 6.86
C GLY A 119 -1.98 -32.35 6.78
N ILE A 120 -1.34 -32.53 5.62
CA ILE A 120 -0.02 -31.98 5.30
C ILE A 120 0.03 -30.48 5.64
N GLY A 121 -0.90 -29.68 5.12
CA GLY A 121 -0.90 -28.22 5.34
C GLY A 121 -1.06 -27.80 6.79
N LYS A 122 -1.80 -28.57 7.61
CA LYS A 122 -1.88 -28.35 9.06
C LYS A 122 -0.54 -28.62 9.73
N GLU A 123 0.10 -29.72 9.35
CA GLU A 123 1.38 -30.15 9.90
C GLU A 123 2.51 -29.17 9.59
N GLN A 124 2.53 -28.60 8.38
CA GLN A 124 3.43 -27.52 8.02
C GLN A 124 3.42 -26.38 9.05
N HIS A 125 2.23 -25.87 9.40
CA HIS A 125 2.09 -24.78 10.37
C HIS A 125 2.39 -25.18 11.82
N ARG A 126 2.15 -26.45 12.19
CA ARG A 126 2.57 -26.96 13.52
C ARG A 126 4.08 -26.99 13.66
N LYS A 127 4.79 -27.48 12.63
CA LYS A 127 6.25 -27.54 12.61
C LYS A 127 6.89 -26.16 12.66
N ILE A 128 6.38 -25.19 11.89
CA ILE A 128 6.90 -23.80 11.96
C ILE A 128 6.77 -23.25 13.39
N ALA A 129 5.63 -23.48 14.06
CA ALA A 129 5.43 -23.07 15.43
C ALA A 129 6.39 -23.77 16.41
N GLU A 130 6.56 -25.09 16.28
CA GLU A 130 7.50 -25.88 17.09
C GLU A 130 8.94 -25.40 16.92
N HIS A 131 9.37 -25.20 15.68
CA HIS A 131 10.72 -24.69 15.38
C HIS A 131 10.92 -23.28 15.91
N MET A 132 9.92 -22.39 15.82
CA MET A 132 9.98 -21.05 16.39
C MET A 132 10.18 -21.12 17.92
N PHE A 133 9.40 -21.96 18.60
CA PHE A 133 9.52 -22.18 20.04
C PHE A 133 10.89 -22.73 20.44
N GLN A 134 11.39 -23.73 19.70
CA GLN A 134 12.68 -24.38 19.98
C GLN A 134 13.88 -23.48 19.70
N ARG A 135 13.82 -22.63 18.65
CA ARG A 135 14.96 -21.81 18.22
C ARG A 135 15.09 -20.50 18.99
N PHE A 136 13.99 -20.01 19.56
CA PHE A 136 13.95 -18.72 20.26
C PHE A 136 13.31 -18.86 21.64
N PRO A 137 13.79 -19.77 22.51
CA PRO A 137 13.18 -20.01 23.81
C PRO A 137 13.13 -18.74 24.67
N GLU A 138 14.05 -17.79 24.50
CA GLU A 138 14.07 -16.52 25.24
C GLU A 138 12.87 -15.62 24.94
N VAL A 139 12.24 -15.76 23.76
CA VAL A 139 10.99 -15.05 23.42
C VAL A 139 9.82 -15.56 24.27
N PHE A 140 9.90 -16.81 24.72
CA PHE A 140 8.87 -17.51 25.50
C PHE A 140 9.21 -17.55 27.00
N GLU A 141 10.25 -16.85 27.46
CA GLU A 141 10.58 -16.77 28.89
C GLU A 141 9.54 -15.89 29.61
N GLY A 142 8.53 -16.53 30.23
CA GLY A 142 7.49 -15.87 31.02
C GLY A 142 6.16 -15.73 30.27
N PRO A 143 5.22 -14.91 30.78
CA PRO A 143 3.93 -14.71 30.13
C PRO A 143 4.11 -14.23 28.70
N THR A 144 3.64 -15.04 27.75
CA THR A 144 3.80 -14.79 26.32
C THR A 144 2.42 -14.49 25.74
N HIS A 145 2.24 -13.30 25.18
CA HIS A 145 1.02 -12.92 24.49
C HIS A 145 1.24 -12.91 22.97
N VAL A 146 0.29 -13.49 22.25
CA VAL A 146 0.30 -13.60 20.80
C VAL A 146 -0.86 -12.85 20.18
N GLU A 147 -0.57 -12.09 19.13
CA GLU A 147 -1.57 -11.39 18.36
C GLU A 147 -1.58 -11.93 16.94
N ALA A 148 -2.64 -12.64 16.57
CA ALA A 148 -2.75 -13.36 15.32
C ALA A 148 -3.90 -12.85 14.45
N VAL A 149 -3.63 -12.64 13.17
CA VAL A 149 -4.65 -12.23 12.21
C VAL A 149 -4.57 -13.03 10.93
N SER A 150 -5.71 -13.23 10.28
CA SER A 150 -5.78 -13.88 8.96
C SER A 150 -6.72 -13.18 8.00
N THR A 151 -6.60 -13.52 6.71
CA THR A 151 -7.73 -13.31 5.78
C THR A 151 -8.91 -14.21 6.16
N GLU A 152 -10.09 -13.89 5.62
CA GLU A 152 -11.35 -14.64 5.87
C GLU A 152 -11.39 -16.03 5.20
N SER A 153 -10.36 -16.40 4.44
CA SER A 153 -10.28 -17.68 3.74
C SER A 153 -10.15 -18.83 4.74
N ALA A 154 -11.07 -19.80 4.69
CA ALA A 154 -11.11 -20.94 5.61
C ALA A 154 -9.77 -21.69 5.74
N ARG A 155 -9.06 -21.93 4.63
CA ARG A 155 -7.72 -22.56 4.67
C ARG A 155 -6.66 -21.73 5.39
N VAL A 156 -6.78 -20.40 5.34
CA VAL A 156 -5.84 -19.47 6.00
C VAL A 156 -6.15 -19.43 7.49
N ILE A 157 -7.43 -19.33 7.86
CA ILE A 157 -7.91 -19.45 9.24
C ILE A 157 -7.42 -20.77 9.87
N MET A 158 -7.61 -21.89 9.19
CA MET A 158 -7.15 -23.20 9.67
C MET A 158 -5.62 -23.30 9.77
N SER A 159 -4.87 -22.56 8.95
CA SER A 159 -3.41 -22.49 9.05
C SER A 159 -2.98 -21.75 10.33
N MET A 160 -3.57 -20.56 10.55
CA MET A 160 -3.38 -19.78 11.78
C MET A 160 -3.71 -20.61 13.03
N TRP A 161 -4.86 -21.30 13.05
CA TRP A 161 -5.24 -22.13 14.17
C TRP A 161 -4.32 -23.34 14.38
N SER A 162 -3.81 -23.95 13.30
CA SER A 162 -2.84 -25.04 13.43
C SER A 162 -1.55 -24.55 14.10
N PHE A 163 -1.08 -23.36 13.72
CA PHE A 163 0.07 -22.70 14.35
C PHE A 163 -0.17 -22.40 15.83
N LEU A 164 -1.26 -21.66 16.15
CA LEU A 164 -1.60 -21.26 17.52
C LEU A 164 -1.82 -22.46 18.44
N SER A 165 -2.53 -23.50 17.95
CA SER A 165 -2.76 -24.72 18.72
C SER A 165 -1.47 -25.48 19.02
N SER A 166 -0.47 -25.41 18.13
CA SER A 166 0.84 -26.00 18.36
C SER A 166 1.59 -25.26 19.45
N LEU A 167 1.66 -23.93 19.39
CA LEU A 167 2.25 -23.11 20.46
C LEU A 167 1.62 -23.41 21.83
N GLN A 168 0.29 -23.37 21.92
CA GLN A 168 -0.41 -23.70 23.17
C GLN A 168 -0.25 -25.16 23.62
N SER A 169 0.17 -26.07 22.73
CA SER A 169 0.47 -27.45 23.12
C SER A 169 1.85 -27.57 23.78
N LEU A 170 2.79 -26.71 23.38
CA LEU A 170 4.16 -26.64 23.90
C LEU A 170 4.21 -25.90 25.23
N ASP A 171 3.44 -24.82 25.35
CA ASP A 171 3.32 -24.05 26.59
C ASP A 171 1.87 -23.58 26.80
N LYS A 172 1.30 -23.93 27.95
CA LYS A 172 -0.09 -23.65 28.32
C LYS A 172 -0.30 -22.22 28.81
N ASP A 173 0.77 -21.51 29.14
CA ASP A 173 0.72 -20.13 29.63
C ASP A 173 0.76 -19.10 28.48
N ILE A 174 0.87 -19.57 27.22
CA ILE A 174 0.72 -18.73 26.03
C ILE A 174 -0.76 -18.34 25.85
N ASP A 175 -1.04 -17.05 26.01
CA ASP A 175 -2.33 -16.44 25.68
C ASP A 175 -2.31 -15.84 24.26
N PHE A 176 -3.48 -15.71 23.63
CA PHE A 176 -3.57 -15.08 22.33
C PHE A 176 -4.91 -14.40 22.04
N ASN A 177 -4.83 -13.37 21.20
CA ASN A 177 -5.96 -12.84 20.45
C ASN A 177 -5.86 -13.26 18.98
N ALA A 178 -6.99 -13.72 18.41
CA ALA A 178 -7.07 -14.12 17.00
C ALA A 178 -8.27 -13.48 16.30
N ASP A 179 -8.06 -12.89 15.12
CA ASP A 179 -9.13 -12.27 14.32
C ASP A 179 -8.96 -12.55 12.81
N ALA A 180 -10.05 -12.88 12.13
CA ALA A 180 -10.09 -13.19 10.69
C ALA A 180 -11.01 -12.23 9.91
N SER A 181 -11.14 -11.00 10.38
CA SER A 181 -12.02 -9.98 9.79
C SER A 181 -11.54 -9.48 8.42
N ALA A 182 -12.50 -9.22 7.52
CA ALA A 182 -12.24 -8.60 6.21
C ALA A 182 -11.55 -7.22 6.31
N LYS A 183 -11.59 -6.56 7.48
CA LYS A 183 -10.87 -5.30 7.75
C LYS A 183 -9.35 -5.40 7.51
N TYR A 184 -8.79 -6.60 7.54
CA TYR A 184 -7.37 -6.83 7.28
C TYR A 184 -7.04 -6.98 5.78
N ALA A 185 -8.04 -7.13 4.91
CA ALA A 185 -7.83 -7.34 3.47
C ALA A 185 -6.99 -6.23 2.84
N SER A 186 -7.16 -4.97 3.30
CA SER A 186 -6.43 -3.80 2.79
C SER A 186 -4.92 -3.93 2.80
N TRP A 187 -4.36 -4.75 3.70
CA TRP A 187 -2.91 -4.89 3.88
C TRP A 187 -2.44 -6.34 4.09
N LEU A 188 -3.31 -7.33 4.28
CA LEU A 188 -2.89 -8.74 4.25
C LEU A 188 -2.86 -9.29 2.83
N GLN A 189 -3.69 -8.74 1.94
CA GLN A 189 -3.93 -9.34 0.64
C GLN A 189 -4.59 -8.34 -0.32
N PRO A 190 -3.75 -7.60 -1.08
CA PRO A 190 -4.18 -6.59 -2.05
C PRO A 190 -5.20 -7.06 -3.10
N SER A 191 -5.10 -8.31 -3.51
CA SER A 191 -5.91 -8.89 -4.57
C SER A 191 -7.23 -9.52 -4.13
N LEU A 192 -7.56 -9.50 -2.82
CA LEU A 192 -8.89 -9.93 -2.38
C LEU A 192 -9.93 -8.91 -2.83
N SER A 193 -11.04 -9.39 -3.37
CA SER A 193 -12.17 -8.54 -3.78
C SER A 193 -12.81 -7.77 -2.62
N SER A 194 -12.61 -8.22 -1.38
CA SER A 194 -13.00 -7.50 -0.15
C SER A 194 -12.04 -6.37 0.24
N ASN A 195 -10.89 -6.23 -0.42
CA ASN A 195 -9.99 -5.11 -0.20
C ASN A 195 -10.64 -3.80 -0.71
N PRO A 196 -10.74 -2.74 0.11
CA PRO A 196 -11.33 -1.46 -0.31
C PRO A 196 -10.55 -0.78 -1.46
N TYR A 197 -9.29 -1.15 -1.65
CA TYR A 197 -8.42 -0.70 -2.73
C TYR A 197 -8.27 -1.75 -3.85
N TYR A 198 -9.16 -2.76 -3.90
CA TYR A 198 -9.15 -3.77 -4.93
C TYR A 198 -9.36 -3.17 -6.33
N MET A 199 -8.45 -3.46 -7.26
CA MET A 199 -8.60 -3.12 -8.67
C MET A 199 -9.18 -4.30 -9.45
N LYS A 200 -10.35 -4.10 -10.05
CA LYS A 200 -11.01 -5.09 -10.91
C LYS A 200 -10.15 -5.37 -12.15
N GLY A 201 -9.68 -6.61 -12.28
CA GLY A 201 -8.64 -7.01 -13.25
C GLY A 201 -7.42 -7.65 -12.58
N GLY A 202 -7.26 -7.48 -11.27
CA GLY A 202 -6.20 -8.13 -10.48
C GLY A 202 -4.80 -7.61 -10.82
N PHE A 203 -3.79 -8.48 -10.68
CA PHE A 203 -2.39 -8.32 -11.12
C PHE A 203 -2.22 -8.10 -12.65
N SER A 204 -3.26 -7.61 -13.31
CA SER A 204 -3.32 -7.31 -14.73
C SER A 204 -2.18 -6.36 -15.06
N CYS A 205 -1.21 -6.93 -15.74
CA CYS A 205 -0.19 -6.16 -16.40
C CYS A 205 -0.83 -5.48 -17.63
N ASN A 206 -0.19 -4.44 -18.14
CA ASN A 206 -0.63 -3.84 -19.39
C ASN A 206 -0.67 -4.88 -20.53
N LYS A 207 -1.40 -4.56 -21.61
CA LYS A 207 -1.55 -5.45 -22.76
C LYS A 207 -0.21 -5.94 -23.33
N ALA A 208 0.81 -5.08 -23.33
CA ALA A 208 2.15 -5.43 -23.80
C ALA A 208 2.80 -6.54 -22.96
N THR A 209 2.62 -6.52 -21.64
CA THR A 209 3.10 -7.59 -20.75
C THR A 209 2.30 -8.88 -20.94
N GLU A 210 0.97 -8.78 -21.08
CA GLU A 210 0.15 -9.97 -21.38
C GLU A 210 0.62 -10.67 -22.67
N ASP A 211 0.91 -9.88 -23.71
CA ASP A 211 1.40 -10.38 -24.99
C ASP A 211 2.82 -10.99 -24.83
N ALA A 212 3.71 -10.35 -24.07
CA ALA A 212 5.05 -10.89 -23.80
C ALA A 212 5.03 -12.21 -23.02
N VAL A 213 4.17 -12.32 -21.99
CA VAL A 213 3.98 -13.56 -21.22
C VAL A 213 3.45 -14.68 -22.13
N LYS A 214 2.48 -14.35 -22.99
CA LYS A 214 1.93 -15.29 -23.96
C LYS A 214 2.97 -15.79 -24.96
N ASP A 215 3.76 -14.88 -25.53
CA ASP A 215 4.82 -15.26 -26.49
C ASP A 215 5.88 -16.14 -25.82
N TYR A 216 6.24 -15.85 -24.57
CA TYR A 216 7.15 -16.70 -23.80
C TYR A 216 6.57 -18.08 -23.51
N PHE A 217 5.27 -18.18 -23.20
CA PHE A 217 4.58 -19.46 -23.04
C PHE A 217 4.61 -20.28 -24.34
N GLU A 218 4.21 -19.69 -25.49
CA GLU A 218 4.17 -20.37 -26.78
C GLU A 218 5.56 -20.88 -27.20
N ALA A 219 6.62 -20.14 -26.86
CA ALA A 219 7.99 -20.52 -27.20
C ALA A 219 8.56 -21.66 -26.33
N ASN A 220 8.09 -21.84 -25.09
CA ASN A 220 8.71 -22.73 -24.12
C ASN A 220 7.87 -23.94 -23.73
N VAL A 221 6.54 -23.88 -23.85
CA VAL A 221 5.63 -24.91 -23.38
C VAL A 221 5.15 -25.78 -24.56
N PRO A 222 5.40 -27.11 -24.54
CA PRO A 222 4.95 -28.04 -25.60
C PRO A 222 3.45 -28.36 -25.44
N TRP A 223 2.60 -27.33 -25.47
CA TRP A 223 1.18 -27.46 -25.15
C TRP A 223 0.42 -28.29 -26.20
N LYS A 224 0.88 -28.30 -27.45
CA LYS A 224 0.25 -29.09 -28.54
C LYS A 224 0.49 -30.57 -28.32
N GLU A 225 1.70 -30.95 -27.94
CA GLU A 225 2.07 -32.31 -27.59
C GLU A 225 1.30 -32.78 -26.35
N ILE A 226 1.25 -31.95 -25.30
CA ILE A 226 0.47 -32.22 -24.09
C ILE A 226 -1.02 -32.42 -24.41
N ALA A 227 -1.63 -31.49 -25.16
CA ALA A 227 -3.03 -31.61 -25.56
C ALA A 227 -3.29 -32.83 -26.44
N GLY A 228 -2.33 -33.16 -27.33
CA GLY A 228 -2.38 -34.31 -28.23
C GLY A 228 -2.35 -35.67 -27.53
N LYS A 229 -1.86 -35.75 -26.28
CA LYS A 229 -2.00 -36.95 -25.44
C LYS A 229 -3.46 -37.27 -25.15
N PHE A 230 -4.29 -36.25 -24.95
CA PHE A 230 -5.65 -36.41 -24.45
C PHE A 230 -6.73 -36.23 -25.52
N PHE A 231 -6.51 -35.33 -26.48
CA PHE A 231 -7.48 -34.97 -27.51
C PHE A 231 -7.00 -35.37 -28.90
N VAL A 232 -7.94 -35.77 -29.77
CA VAL A 232 -7.64 -36.16 -31.17
C VAL A 232 -6.99 -35.04 -31.99
N SER A 233 -7.12 -33.79 -31.54
CA SER A 233 -6.44 -32.62 -32.08
C SER A 233 -6.32 -31.53 -31.01
N PRO A 234 -5.22 -30.77 -30.93
CA PRO A 234 -5.10 -29.60 -30.04
C PRO A 234 -6.15 -28.51 -30.31
N ASP A 235 -6.72 -28.46 -31.53
CA ASP A 235 -7.77 -27.50 -31.91
C ASP A 235 -9.04 -27.60 -31.03
N VAL A 236 -9.26 -28.75 -30.39
CA VAL A 236 -10.38 -29.00 -29.47
C VAL A 236 -10.43 -27.93 -28.36
N LEU A 237 -9.27 -27.47 -27.88
CA LEU A 237 -9.19 -26.45 -26.84
C LEU A 237 -9.94 -25.16 -27.24
N GLY A 238 -9.62 -24.62 -28.41
CA GLY A 238 -10.23 -23.38 -28.90
C GLY A 238 -11.61 -23.56 -29.53
N LYS A 239 -11.81 -24.63 -30.30
CA LYS A 239 -13.05 -24.85 -31.07
C LYS A 239 -14.19 -25.33 -30.18
N ASP A 240 -13.94 -26.33 -29.34
CA ASP A 240 -14.96 -27.06 -28.59
C ASP A 240 -15.05 -26.63 -27.12
N LEU A 241 -13.91 -26.34 -26.49
CA LEU A 241 -13.85 -26.06 -25.06
C LEU A 241 -13.82 -24.55 -24.72
N LYS A 242 -13.51 -23.70 -25.71
CA LYS A 242 -13.34 -22.24 -25.55
C LYS A 242 -12.30 -21.88 -24.49
N VAL A 243 -11.23 -22.66 -24.41
CA VAL A 243 -10.11 -22.47 -23.48
C VAL A 243 -8.83 -22.14 -24.25
N THR A 244 -8.02 -21.24 -23.71
CA THR A 244 -6.70 -20.95 -24.29
C THR A 244 -5.69 -22.04 -23.92
N PRO A 245 -4.63 -22.25 -24.71
CA PRO A 245 -3.56 -23.19 -24.37
C PRO A 245 -2.94 -22.96 -22.98
N GLU A 246 -2.69 -21.69 -22.63
CA GLU A 246 -2.15 -21.27 -21.35
C GLU A 246 -3.06 -21.73 -20.22
N LYS A 247 -4.37 -21.46 -20.34
CA LYS A 247 -5.32 -21.83 -19.30
C LYS A 247 -5.47 -23.34 -19.17
N PHE A 248 -5.45 -24.07 -20.29
CA PHE A 248 -5.49 -25.54 -20.27
C PHE A 248 -4.28 -26.12 -19.54
N VAL A 249 -3.06 -25.69 -19.91
CA VAL A 249 -1.82 -26.19 -19.29
C VAL A 249 -1.73 -25.78 -17.83
N GLU A 250 -1.99 -24.51 -17.48
CA GLU A 250 -2.00 -24.02 -16.10
C GLU A 250 -2.95 -24.85 -15.23
N THR A 251 -4.16 -25.11 -15.72
CA THR A 251 -5.20 -25.84 -14.97
C THR A 251 -4.83 -27.32 -14.81
N LEU A 252 -4.34 -27.97 -15.87
CA LEU A 252 -3.92 -29.37 -15.82
C LEU A 252 -2.69 -29.54 -14.92
N HIS A 253 -1.68 -28.69 -15.09
CA HIS A 253 -0.49 -28.64 -14.24
C HIS A 253 -0.84 -28.40 -12.77
N GLY A 254 -1.73 -27.43 -12.51
CA GLY A 254 -2.25 -27.15 -11.18
C GLY A 254 -2.89 -28.38 -10.56
N ALA A 255 -3.84 -29.03 -11.23
CA ALA A 255 -4.51 -30.21 -10.67
C ALA A 255 -3.57 -31.40 -10.43
N VAL A 256 -2.60 -31.63 -11.32
CA VAL A 256 -1.60 -32.71 -11.17
C VAL A 256 -0.70 -32.43 -9.98
N THR A 257 -0.05 -31.26 -9.96
CA THR A 257 0.94 -30.93 -8.91
C THR A 257 0.30 -30.68 -7.55
N CYS A 258 -0.97 -30.32 -7.52
CA CYS A 258 -1.76 -30.22 -6.31
C CYS A 258 -2.03 -31.57 -5.65
N THR A 259 -1.86 -32.70 -6.37
CA THR A 259 -1.88 -34.01 -5.72
C THR A 259 -0.76 -34.15 -4.69
N TYR A 260 0.37 -33.45 -4.84
CA TYR A 260 1.45 -33.41 -3.83
C TYR A 260 1.01 -32.82 -2.49
N CYS A 261 -0.08 -32.05 -2.48
CA CYS A 261 -0.65 -31.47 -1.27
C CYS A 261 -1.58 -32.43 -0.51
N LEU A 262 -1.94 -33.58 -1.08
CA LEU A 262 -2.99 -34.47 -0.57
C LEU A 262 -2.44 -35.54 0.37
N ASP A 263 -3.21 -35.89 1.39
CA ASP A 263 -2.84 -36.90 2.39
C ASP A 263 -2.85 -38.33 1.81
N ASP A 264 -3.97 -38.77 1.22
CA ASP A 264 -4.16 -40.16 0.78
C ASP A 264 -3.95 -40.39 -0.73
N ASP A 265 -3.95 -39.32 -1.53
CA ASP A 265 -3.84 -39.37 -3.00
C ASP A 265 -2.58 -38.63 -3.50
N HIS A 266 -1.52 -38.66 -2.70
CA HIS A 266 -0.25 -38.02 -3.03
C HIS A 266 0.34 -38.54 -4.34
N GLY A 267 0.62 -37.65 -5.29
CA GLY A 267 1.26 -38.00 -6.57
C GLY A 267 0.42 -38.93 -7.47
N CYS A 268 -0.89 -39.07 -7.24
CA CYS A 268 -1.71 -40.05 -7.95
C CYS A 268 -1.88 -39.75 -9.47
N LEU A 269 -1.34 -38.62 -9.95
CA LEU A 269 -1.36 -38.18 -11.35
C LEU A 269 0.05 -37.90 -11.91
N ASP A 270 1.12 -38.41 -11.28
CA ASP A 270 2.51 -38.12 -11.67
C ASP A 270 2.91 -38.61 -13.06
N ASP A 271 2.18 -39.57 -13.60
CA ASP A 271 2.40 -40.10 -14.94
C ASP A 271 1.89 -39.18 -16.05
N VAL A 272 1.15 -38.11 -15.73
CA VAL A 272 0.60 -37.16 -16.72
C VAL A 272 1.69 -36.38 -17.46
N PHE A 273 2.78 -36.05 -16.78
CA PHE A 273 3.89 -35.29 -17.34
C PHE A 273 5.22 -36.00 -17.11
N SER A 274 6.06 -36.02 -18.13
CA SER A 274 7.49 -36.33 -17.95
C SER A 274 8.19 -35.20 -17.18
N SER A 275 9.34 -35.49 -16.57
CA SER A 275 10.14 -34.48 -15.86
C SER A 275 10.58 -33.32 -16.77
N GLU A 276 10.83 -33.60 -18.06
CA GLU A 276 11.15 -32.55 -19.04
C GLU A 276 9.94 -31.66 -19.34
N GLU A 277 8.74 -32.24 -19.48
CA GLU A 277 7.50 -31.47 -19.64
C GLU A 277 7.22 -30.61 -18.40
N LEU A 278 7.36 -31.17 -17.19
CA LEU A 278 7.19 -30.42 -15.94
C LEU A 278 8.11 -29.21 -15.88
N TYR A 279 9.41 -29.37 -16.22
CA TYR A 279 10.34 -28.24 -16.26
C TYR A 279 9.91 -27.18 -17.29
N LYS A 280 9.53 -27.59 -18.50
CA LYS A 280 9.09 -26.66 -19.56
C LYS A 280 7.81 -25.92 -19.19
N ILE A 281 6.86 -26.61 -18.57
CA ILE A 281 5.61 -26.02 -18.06
C ILE A 281 5.92 -25.02 -16.95
N TRP A 282 6.70 -25.42 -15.94
CA TRP A 282 7.12 -24.53 -14.85
C TRP A 282 7.81 -23.28 -15.40
N LYS A 283 8.74 -23.45 -16.34
CA LYS A 283 9.45 -22.35 -17.02
C LYS A 283 8.47 -21.38 -17.67
N GLY A 284 7.58 -21.87 -18.53
CA GLY A 284 6.63 -21.02 -19.24
C GLY A 284 5.62 -20.31 -18.32
N LEU A 285 5.12 -21.00 -17.29
CA LEU A 285 4.17 -20.43 -16.33
C LEU A 285 4.82 -19.44 -15.35
N SER A 286 6.12 -19.57 -15.11
CA SER A 286 6.86 -18.66 -14.21
C SER A 286 6.89 -17.22 -14.74
N ALA A 287 6.81 -16.99 -16.05
CA ALA A 287 6.72 -15.64 -16.62
C ALA A 287 5.45 -14.90 -16.15
N SER A 288 4.30 -15.58 -16.18
CA SER A 288 3.03 -15.03 -15.70
C SER A 288 3.09 -14.71 -14.20
N TYR A 289 3.63 -15.66 -13.41
CA TYR A 289 3.77 -15.47 -11.96
C TYR A 289 4.72 -14.30 -11.64
N PHE A 290 5.89 -14.24 -12.27
CA PHE A 290 6.88 -13.17 -12.08
C PHE A 290 6.30 -11.80 -12.46
N ALA A 291 5.67 -11.69 -13.63
CA ALA A 291 5.04 -10.44 -14.06
C ALA A 291 3.94 -9.98 -13.09
N ALA A 292 3.26 -10.92 -12.43
CA ALA A 292 2.18 -10.61 -11.50
C ALA A 292 2.65 -10.17 -10.11
N VAL A 293 3.76 -10.73 -9.57
CA VAL A 293 4.15 -10.54 -8.16
C VAL A 293 5.55 -9.99 -7.93
N ALA A 294 6.38 -9.86 -8.96
CA ALA A 294 7.79 -9.45 -8.84
C ALA A 294 8.13 -8.20 -9.68
N ASN A 295 9.40 -7.78 -9.64
CA ASN A 295 9.90 -6.58 -10.33
C ASN A 295 10.13 -6.81 -11.84
N TYR A 296 9.05 -7.06 -12.58
CA TYR A 296 9.08 -7.08 -14.04
C TYR A 296 8.92 -5.65 -14.60
N GLU A 297 9.90 -5.18 -15.38
CA GLU A 297 9.92 -3.82 -15.94
C GLU A 297 8.64 -3.46 -16.71
N GLY A 298 8.01 -4.45 -17.37
CA GLY A 298 6.79 -4.24 -18.15
C GLY A 298 5.50 -4.09 -17.32
N SER A 299 5.49 -4.52 -16.05
CA SER A 299 4.25 -4.66 -15.26
C SER A 299 3.78 -3.36 -14.58
N GLY A 300 4.64 -2.34 -14.46
CA GLY A 300 4.38 -1.13 -13.68
C GLY A 300 4.41 -1.32 -12.15
N ASN A 301 4.69 -2.55 -11.68
CA ASN A 301 4.97 -2.94 -10.29
C ASN A 301 3.94 -2.51 -9.23
N MET A 302 2.68 -2.26 -9.62
CA MET A 302 1.64 -1.77 -8.70
C MET A 302 1.41 -2.70 -7.50
N ILE A 303 1.63 -4.00 -7.66
CA ILE A 303 1.51 -4.96 -6.56
C ILE A 303 2.50 -4.71 -5.41
N LEU A 304 3.66 -4.16 -5.72
CA LEU A 304 4.64 -3.79 -4.70
C LEU A 304 4.18 -2.57 -3.93
N ASP A 305 3.52 -1.62 -4.61
CA ASP A 305 2.91 -0.47 -3.94
C ASP A 305 1.83 -0.91 -2.94
N TYR A 306 1.05 -1.94 -3.27
CA TYR A 306 0.12 -2.52 -2.31
C TYR A 306 0.80 -3.30 -1.19
N SER A 307 1.89 -4.01 -1.47
CA SER A 307 2.66 -4.73 -0.45
C SER A 307 3.32 -3.79 0.56
N ALA A 308 3.54 -2.53 0.19
CA ALA A 308 3.97 -1.49 1.12
C ALA A 308 2.95 -1.23 2.25
N PHE A 309 1.66 -1.53 2.05
CA PHE A 309 0.69 -1.47 3.14
C PHE A 309 0.97 -2.55 4.19
N THR A 310 1.27 -3.78 3.73
CA THR A 310 1.69 -4.90 4.59
C THR A 310 2.96 -4.54 5.36
N LEU A 311 3.97 -4.04 4.66
CA LEU A 311 5.26 -3.67 5.26
C LEU A 311 5.10 -2.54 6.29
N GLY A 312 4.31 -1.51 5.97
CA GLY A 312 3.98 -0.45 6.91
C GLY A 312 3.32 -0.99 8.18
N GLN A 313 2.35 -1.90 8.05
CA GLN A 313 1.72 -2.55 9.21
C GLN A 313 2.69 -3.43 10.01
N ILE A 314 3.65 -4.10 9.36
CA ILE A 314 4.70 -4.84 10.06
C ILE A 314 5.54 -3.89 10.91
N ILE A 315 6.05 -2.80 10.32
CA ILE A 315 6.89 -1.82 11.01
C ILE A 315 6.13 -1.13 12.15
N GLU A 316 4.94 -0.60 11.87
CA GLU A 316 4.10 0.13 12.83
C GLU A 316 3.74 -0.75 14.04
N SER A 317 3.35 -2.01 13.80
CA SER A 317 3.04 -2.94 14.89
C SER A 317 4.28 -3.38 15.68
N ALA A 318 5.42 -3.60 15.02
CA ALA A 318 6.65 -3.97 15.70
C ALA A 318 7.08 -2.85 16.65
N ASP A 319 7.08 -1.59 16.21
CA ASP A 319 7.40 -0.46 17.09
C ASP A 319 6.42 -0.36 18.28
N ALA A 320 5.11 -0.57 18.07
CA ALA A 320 4.12 -0.54 19.13
C ALA A 320 4.25 -1.70 20.13
N ASP A 321 4.43 -2.93 19.63
CA ASP A 321 4.58 -4.13 20.45
C ASP A 321 5.91 -4.09 21.23
N ILE A 322 7.00 -3.64 20.61
CA ILE A 322 8.32 -3.45 21.25
C ILE A 322 8.28 -2.40 22.36
N ALA A 323 7.57 -1.29 22.13
CA ALA A 323 7.47 -0.18 23.07
C ALA A 323 6.59 -0.51 24.28
N SER A 324 5.50 -1.27 24.07
CA SER A 324 4.64 -1.73 25.16
C SER A 324 5.26 -2.88 25.96
N GLY A 325 5.90 -3.83 25.26
CA GLY A 325 6.36 -5.09 25.84
C GLY A 325 5.23 -6.10 26.09
N ASP A 326 4.00 -5.78 25.69
CA ASP A 326 2.80 -6.58 25.97
C ASP A 326 2.58 -7.70 24.96
N THR A 327 3.29 -7.72 23.84
CA THR A 327 3.14 -8.72 22.76
C THR A 327 4.50 -9.24 22.33
N GLN A 328 4.70 -10.56 22.41
CA GLN A 328 5.95 -11.23 22.05
C GLN A 328 5.90 -11.77 20.61
N LEU A 329 4.72 -12.12 20.12
CA LEU A 329 4.52 -12.64 18.77
C LEU A 329 3.40 -11.91 18.06
N ARG A 330 3.69 -11.36 16.88
CA ARG A 330 2.66 -10.88 15.95
C ARG A 330 2.62 -11.70 14.69
N LEU A 331 1.53 -12.45 14.52
CA LEU A 331 1.37 -13.45 13.48
C LEU A 331 0.34 -13.00 12.42
N ARG A 332 0.72 -13.07 11.16
CA ARG A 332 -0.14 -12.74 10.01
C ARG A 332 -0.25 -13.96 9.11
N PHE A 333 -1.47 -14.31 8.71
CA PHE A 333 -1.70 -15.43 7.79
C PHE A 333 -2.44 -14.97 6.53
N GLY A 334 -1.93 -15.38 5.37
CA GLY A 334 -2.44 -14.95 4.08
C GLY A 334 -2.18 -15.93 2.94
N HIS A 335 -1.93 -15.38 1.77
CA HIS A 335 -1.78 -16.09 0.50
C HIS A 335 -0.39 -15.86 -0.10
N ASP A 336 -0.03 -16.64 -1.12
CA ASP A 336 1.18 -16.44 -1.93
C ASP A 336 1.24 -15.01 -2.48
N SER A 337 0.15 -14.53 -3.04
CA SER A 337 -0.05 -13.17 -3.51
C SER A 337 0.15 -12.05 -2.47
N GLY A 338 0.19 -12.38 -1.17
CA GLY A 338 0.49 -11.42 -0.11
C GLY A 338 1.97 -11.47 0.28
N ILE A 339 2.50 -12.68 0.47
CA ILE A 339 3.89 -12.88 0.91
C ILE A 339 4.92 -12.71 -0.21
N ALA A 340 4.63 -13.18 -1.43
CA ALA A 340 5.54 -13.10 -2.57
C ALA A 340 5.94 -11.65 -2.88
N PRO A 341 5.00 -10.71 -3.11
CA PRO A 341 5.37 -9.33 -3.39
C PRO A 341 5.94 -8.61 -2.16
N LEU A 342 5.62 -9.04 -0.93
CA LEU A 342 6.29 -8.53 0.27
C LEU A 342 7.77 -8.92 0.31
N LEU A 343 8.12 -10.17 -0.03
CA LEU A 343 9.51 -10.63 -0.09
C LEU A 343 10.29 -9.91 -1.21
N VAL A 344 9.64 -9.64 -2.35
CA VAL A 344 10.20 -8.83 -3.45
C VAL A 344 10.42 -7.38 -3.00
N LEU A 345 9.45 -6.76 -2.32
CA LEU A 345 9.57 -5.39 -1.80
C LEU A 345 10.69 -5.24 -0.78
N LEU A 346 10.88 -6.26 0.06
CA LEU A 346 11.98 -6.33 1.01
C LEU A 346 13.33 -6.66 0.36
N ASP A 347 13.32 -7.06 -0.92
CA ASP A 347 14.50 -7.57 -1.65
C ASP A 347 15.21 -8.72 -0.91
N VAL A 348 14.42 -9.61 -0.31
CA VAL A 348 14.97 -10.76 0.42
C VAL A 348 15.74 -11.64 -0.57
N ASN A 349 17.00 -11.93 -0.27
CA ASN A 349 17.88 -12.75 -1.13
C ASN A 349 18.01 -12.23 -2.58
N GLY A 350 17.79 -10.93 -2.83
CA GLY A 350 17.85 -10.35 -4.17
C GLY A 350 16.57 -10.52 -5.00
N PHE A 351 15.45 -10.95 -4.40
CA PHE A 351 14.16 -11.13 -5.09
C PHE A 351 13.60 -9.83 -5.68
N GLY A 352 14.03 -8.68 -5.17
CA GLY A 352 13.68 -7.34 -5.63
C GLY A 352 14.42 -6.91 -6.89
N ARG A 353 15.34 -7.72 -7.44
CA ARG A 353 16.05 -7.39 -8.67
C ARG A 353 15.09 -7.22 -9.86
N THR A 354 15.20 -6.06 -10.51
CA THR A 354 14.42 -5.73 -11.70
C THR A 354 15.01 -6.36 -12.96
N THR A 355 14.14 -6.92 -13.81
CA THR A 355 14.52 -7.41 -15.15
C THR A 355 13.34 -7.35 -16.13
N SER A 356 13.64 -7.19 -17.42
CA SER A 356 12.71 -7.41 -18.55
C SER A 356 12.83 -8.82 -19.16
N SER A 357 13.76 -9.65 -18.69
CA SER A 357 14.00 -11.01 -19.21
C SER A 357 13.32 -12.07 -18.35
N PHE A 358 12.35 -12.78 -18.93
CA PHE A 358 11.75 -13.95 -18.27
C PHE A 358 12.76 -15.09 -18.06
N GLU A 359 13.79 -15.19 -18.90
CA GLU A 359 14.83 -16.21 -18.69
C GLU A 359 15.67 -15.92 -17.44
N GLU A 360 16.04 -14.66 -17.23
CA GLU A 360 16.77 -14.23 -16.02
C GLU A 360 15.89 -14.36 -14.77
N SER A 361 14.58 -14.11 -14.92
CA SER A 361 13.62 -14.18 -13.82
C SER A 361 13.55 -15.56 -13.15
N LEU A 362 13.88 -16.63 -13.87
CA LEU A 362 13.84 -18.00 -13.37
C LEU A 362 14.82 -18.23 -12.21
N ASP A 363 15.94 -17.49 -12.19
CA ASP A 363 16.97 -17.58 -11.15
C ASP A 363 16.85 -16.44 -10.13
N ILE A 364 16.26 -15.29 -10.50
CA ILE A 364 15.98 -14.19 -9.57
C ILE A 364 14.88 -14.58 -8.58
N PHE A 365 13.74 -15.06 -9.09
CA PHE A 365 12.57 -15.36 -8.28
C PHE A 365 11.91 -16.67 -8.73
N PRO A 366 12.54 -17.81 -8.43
CA PRO A 366 11.95 -19.12 -8.72
C PRO A 366 10.65 -19.30 -7.93
N SER A 367 9.53 -19.64 -8.61
CA SER A 367 8.22 -19.73 -7.96
C SER A 367 8.13 -20.77 -6.82
N TYR A 368 9.00 -21.79 -6.83
CA TYR A 368 9.10 -22.78 -5.76
C TYR A 368 9.76 -22.23 -4.47
N ASN A 369 10.30 -21.01 -4.49
CA ASN A 369 10.70 -20.28 -3.28
C ASN A 369 9.50 -19.67 -2.55
N ILE A 370 8.30 -19.70 -3.16
CA ILE A 370 7.02 -19.42 -2.50
C ILE A 370 6.21 -20.73 -2.40
N PRO A 371 6.71 -21.74 -1.67
CA PRO A 371 6.05 -23.04 -1.56
C PRO A 371 4.76 -22.97 -0.73
N MET A 372 4.01 -24.06 -0.66
CA MET A 372 2.91 -24.19 0.30
C MET A 372 3.46 -24.05 1.72
N GLY A 373 2.81 -23.22 2.54
CA GLY A 373 3.32 -22.87 3.88
C GLY A 373 4.47 -21.87 3.89
N ALA A 374 4.80 -21.22 2.76
CA ALA A 374 5.84 -20.19 2.70
C ALA A 374 5.72 -19.18 3.85
N SER A 375 6.85 -18.77 4.42
CA SER A 375 6.85 -17.89 5.60
C SER A 375 7.96 -16.85 5.56
N LEU A 376 7.68 -15.69 6.15
CA LEU A 376 8.62 -14.64 6.49
C LEU A 376 8.60 -14.48 8.02
N GLN A 377 9.77 -14.52 8.66
CA GLN A 377 9.91 -14.17 10.07
C GLN A 377 10.93 -13.04 10.20
N LEU A 378 10.56 -11.98 10.92
CA LEU A 378 11.48 -10.97 11.41
C LEU A 378 11.67 -11.23 12.90
N VAL A 379 12.86 -11.65 13.29
CA VAL A 379 13.23 -11.97 14.67
C VAL A 379 14.02 -10.81 15.24
N PHE A 380 13.55 -10.26 16.35
CA PHE A 380 14.11 -9.06 16.96
C PHE A 380 14.92 -9.41 18.19
N TYR A 381 16.08 -8.78 18.30
CA TYR A 381 17.06 -9.00 19.36
C TYR A 381 17.36 -7.69 20.08
N ARG A 382 17.54 -7.75 21.40
CA ARG A 382 17.83 -6.58 22.24
C ARG A 382 19.05 -6.83 23.12
N ASN A 383 19.87 -5.81 23.31
CA ASN A 383 20.96 -5.80 24.30
C ASN A 383 20.58 -4.98 25.56
N ASP A 384 21.46 -4.99 26.57
CA ASP A 384 21.25 -4.25 27.82
C ASP A 384 21.21 -2.72 27.65
N ALA A 385 21.75 -2.20 26.55
CA ALA A 385 21.69 -0.78 26.20
C ALA A 385 20.35 -0.37 25.56
N GLY A 386 19.51 -1.34 25.20
CA GLY A 386 18.24 -1.12 24.51
C GLY A 386 18.36 -1.03 22.98
N ASP A 387 19.54 -1.30 22.40
CA ASP A 387 19.73 -1.38 20.95
C ASP A 387 18.97 -2.59 20.40
N ILE A 388 18.39 -2.43 19.21
CA ILE A 388 17.56 -3.45 18.57
C ILE A 388 18.16 -3.88 17.24
N LEU A 389 18.38 -5.18 17.09
CA LEU A 389 18.70 -5.84 15.82
C LEU A 389 17.50 -6.64 15.32
N VAL A 390 17.43 -6.82 14.01
CA VAL A 390 16.47 -7.68 13.33
C VAL A 390 17.20 -8.66 12.41
N LYS A 391 16.72 -9.91 12.39
CA LYS A 391 17.13 -10.96 11.47
C LYS A 391 15.93 -11.41 10.64
N VAL A 392 16.13 -11.61 9.34
CA VAL A 392 15.10 -12.11 8.43
C VAL A 392 15.27 -13.61 8.19
N LEU A 393 14.17 -14.36 8.30
CA LEU A 393 14.09 -15.76 7.89
C LEU A 393 13.03 -15.93 6.79
N GLN A 394 13.42 -16.50 5.66
CA GLN A 394 12.54 -16.90 4.57
C GLN A 394 12.43 -18.42 4.56
N ASN A 395 11.20 -18.94 4.68
CA ASN A 395 10.93 -20.37 4.85
C ASN A 395 11.85 -21.02 5.89
N GLU A 396 12.02 -20.34 7.04
CA GLU A 396 12.88 -20.73 8.17
C GLU A 396 14.40 -20.70 7.93
N GLN A 397 14.85 -20.30 6.74
CA GLN A 397 16.26 -20.14 6.40
C GLN A 397 16.70 -18.68 6.53
N GLU A 398 17.95 -18.43 6.94
CA GLU A 398 18.49 -17.08 7.02
C GLU A 398 18.48 -16.42 5.64
N GLY A 399 17.88 -15.23 5.56
CA GLY A 399 17.86 -14.41 4.35
C GLY A 399 18.75 -13.18 4.48
N THR A 400 19.01 -12.53 3.35
CA THR A 400 19.68 -11.23 3.30
C THR A 400 18.70 -10.11 2.96
N LEU A 401 19.04 -8.89 3.39
CA LEU A 401 18.37 -7.64 3.04
C LEU A 401 19.37 -6.70 2.34
N PRO A 402 18.90 -5.72 1.55
CA PRO A 402 19.73 -4.68 0.92
C PRO A 402 20.18 -3.61 1.92
N LEU A 403 20.65 -4.03 3.09
CA LEU A 403 21.07 -3.20 4.21
C LEU A 403 22.49 -3.58 4.64
N GLU A 404 23.19 -2.65 5.28
CA GLU A 404 24.49 -2.97 5.90
C GLU A 404 24.26 -3.83 7.16
N ALA A 405 24.80 -5.04 7.17
CA ALA A 405 24.72 -5.92 8.33
C ALA A 405 25.71 -5.50 9.41
N VAL A 406 25.27 -5.52 10.68
CA VAL A 406 26.16 -5.30 11.83
C VAL A 406 27.13 -6.47 11.99
N SER A 407 26.63 -7.69 11.84
CA SER A 407 27.38 -8.94 11.81
C SER A 407 26.47 -10.04 11.27
N GLY A 408 26.97 -10.95 10.43
CA GLY A 408 26.15 -12.04 9.87
C GLY A 408 24.84 -11.53 9.24
N PRO A 409 23.69 -12.16 9.52
CA PRO A 409 22.37 -11.74 9.02
C PRO A 409 21.63 -10.76 9.95
N TYR A 410 22.36 -9.98 10.78
CA TYR A 410 21.77 -9.07 11.77
C TYR A 410 21.87 -7.61 11.31
N TYR A 411 20.72 -6.94 11.26
CA TYR A 411 20.57 -5.56 10.79
C TYR A 411 20.05 -4.68 11.92
N ARG A 412 20.43 -3.40 11.96
CA ARG A 412 19.84 -2.47 12.94
C ARG A 412 18.38 -2.19 12.57
N TRP A 413 17.51 -2.18 13.56
CA TRP A 413 16.09 -1.88 13.33
C TRP A 413 15.86 -0.45 12.82
N ASN A 414 16.65 0.51 13.28
CA ASN A 414 16.55 1.89 12.79
C ASN A 414 16.92 1.99 11.30
N ASP A 415 18.02 1.36 10.88
CA ASP A 415 18.44 1.32 9.47
C ASP A 415 17.37 0.66 8.59
N PHE A 416 16.71 -0.39 9.09
CA PHE A 416 15.56 -1.01 8.42
C PHE A 416 14.42 0.00 8.22
N LYS A 417 14.04 0.74 9.28
CA LYS A 417 12.95 1.74 9.19
C LYS A 417 13.30 2.91 8.27
N GLU A 418 14.52 3.43 8.37
CA GLU A 418 15.01 4.52 7.52
C GLU A 418 15.01 4.14 6.04
N HIS A 419 15.32 2.88 5.72
CA HIS A 419 15.27 2.37 4.36
C HIS A 419 13.83 2.18 3.84
N TYR A 420 12.96 1.50 4.61
CA TYR A 420 11.66 1.06 4.09
C TYR A 420 10.50 2.03 4.32
N MET A 421 10.50 2.87 5.36
CA MET A 421 9.37 3.77 5.63
C MET A 421 9.14 4.82 4.53
N PRO A 422 10.16 5.42 3.90
CA PRO A 422 9.95 6.30 2.75
C PRO A 422 9.25 5.58 1.58
N ILE A 423 9.64 4.33 1.30
CA ILE A 423 9.01 3.50 0.26
C ILE A 423 7.54 3.25 0.61
N VAL A 424 7.26 2.86 1.86
CA VAL A 424 5.89 2.66 2.35
C VAL A 424 5.02 3.90 2.19
N ARG A 425 5.52 5.08 2.58
CA ARG A 425 4.80 6.35 2.48
C ARG A 425 4.50 6.69 1.02
N ALA A 426 5.50 6.63 0.15
CA ALA A 426 5.37 6.93 -1.28
C ALA A 426 4.36 6.00 -1.97
N SER A 427 4.45 4.69 -1.72
CA SER A 427 3.53 3.70 -2.29
C SER A 427 2.10 3.83 -1.78
N LYS A 428 1.90 4.03 -0.46
CA LYS A 428 0.58 4.30 0.11
C LYS A 428 -0.04 5.55 -0.52
N ARG A 429 0.73 6.63 -0.67
CA ARG A 429 0.28 7.85 -1.33
C ARG A 429 -0.12 7.57 -2.78
N LYS A 430 0.72 6.88 -3.56
CA LYS A 430 0.42 6.51 -4.94
C LYS A 430 -0.89 5.72 -5.08
N VAL A 431 -1.15 4.76 -4.19
CA VAL A 431 -2.37 3.94 -4.23
C VAL A 431 -3.61 4.72 -3.76
N ILE A 432 -3.51 5.45 -2.65
CA ILE A 432 -4.65 6.16 -2.03
C ILE A 432 -5.06 7.38 -2.84
N VAL A 433 -4.10 8.09 -3.45
CA VAL A 433 -4.34 9.38 -4.11
C VAL A 433 -4.78 9.22 -5.57
N ALA A 434 -4.38 8.15 -6.27
CA ALA A 434 -4.61 8.02 -7.70
C ALA A 434 -6.09 8.12 -8.11
N GLU A 435 -6.98 7.40 -7.41
CA GLU A 435 -8.42 7.43 -7.72
C GLU A 435 -9.06 8.78 -7.38
N PRO A 436 -8.92 9.33 -6.15
CA PRO A 436 -9.48 10.64 -5.82
C PRO A 436 -8.97 11.76 -6.74
N LEU A 437 -7.67 11.74 -7.06
CA LEU A 437 -7.07 12.71 -7.96
C LEU A 437 -7.70 12.64 -9.36
N SER A 438 -7.97 11.44 -9.86
CA SER A 438 -8.61 11.24 -11.17
C SER A 438 -10.05 11.74 -11.19
N VAL A 439 -10.82 11.47 -10.14
CA VAL A 439 -12.22 11.93 -10.01
C VAL A 439 -12.28 13.45 -9.90
N LEU A 440 -11.43 14.05 -9.06
CA LEU A 440 -11.39 15.50 -8.89
C LEU A 440 -10.97 16.23 -10.18
N LYS A 441 -9.98 15.69 -10.92
CA LYS A 441 -9.58 16.24 -12.24
C LYS A 441 -10.69 16.16 -13.29
N ALA A 442 -11.53 15.13 -13.23
CA ALA A 442 -12.65 14.93 -14.15
C ALA A 442 -13.95 15.63 -13.73
N THR A 443 -13.97 16.26 -12.54
CA THR A 443 -15.17 16.90 -11.99
C THR A 443 -15.54 18.14 -12.81
N ASP A 444 -16.80 18.20 -13.25
CA ASP A 444 -17.39 19.43 -13.77
C ASP A 444 -17.81 20.33 -12.60
N TRP A 445 -17.09 21.43 -12.45
CA TRP A 445 -17.30 22.42 -11.38
C TRP A 445 -18.47 23.37 -11.66
N GLY A 446 -19.09 23.30 -12.84
CA GLY A 446 -20.21 24.17 -13.19
C GLY A 446 -19.86 25.65 -13.18
N TRP A 447 -18.66 26.02 -13.68
CA TRP A 447 -18.15 27.38 -13.68
C TRP A 447 -19.12 28.38 -14.34
N LYS A 448 -19.42 29.46 -13.62
CA LYS A 448 -20.25 30.59 -14.07
C LYS A 448 -19.51 31.91 -13.86
N PRO A 449 -19.60 32.89 -14.77
CA PRO A 449 -19.04 34.22 -14.56
C PRO A 449 -19.62 34.90 -13.32
N VAL A 450 -18.79 35.65 -12.59
CA VAL A 450 -19.20 36.51 -11.47
C VAL A 450 -19.34 37.95 -11.98
N GLY A 451 -20.57 38.27 -12.40
CA GLY A 451 -20.98 39.49 -13.09
C GLY A 451 -20.14 39.75 -14.34
N ASP A 452 -20.01 41.03 -14.71
CA ASP A 452 -19.24 41.42 -15.91
C ASP A 452 -17.72 41.46 -15.64
N THR A 453 -17.16 40.38 -15.10
CA THR A 453 -15.73 40.24 -14.78
C THR A 453 -15.11 39.00 -15.41
N LYS A 454 -13.80 38.78 -15.22
CA LYS A 454 -13.14 37.51 -15.61
C LYS A 454 -13.10 36.49 -14.46
N ALA A 455 -13.80 36.76 -13.36
CA ALA A 455 -13.91 35.81 -12.25
C ALA A 455 -15.02 34.80 -12.54
N GLU A 456 -14.82 33.58 -12.08
CA GLU A 456 -15.78 32.49 -12.23
C GLU A 456 -16.02 31.84 -10.86
N ALA A 457 -17.27 31.47 -10.58
CA ALA A 457 -17.66 30.70 -9.41
C ALA A 457 -18.19 29.34 -9.84
N GLY A 458 -17.90 28.31 -9.04
CA GLY A 458 -18.32 26.94 -9.29
C GLY A 458 -18.49 26.18 -7.98
N SER A 459 -19.29 25.12 -8.02
CA SER A 459 -19.42 24.19 -6.89
C SER A 459 -19.79 22.80 -7.38
N ALA A 460 -19.37 21.78 -6.64
CA ALA A 460 -19.70 20.39 -6.95
C ALA A 460 -19.82 19.55 -5.68
N SER A 461 -20.73 18.57 -5.73
CA SER A 461 -20.78 17.46 -4.79
C SER A 461 -20.13 16.24 -5.42
N VAL A 462 -19.02 15.78 -4.86
CA VAL A 462 -18.18 14.73 -5.43
C VAL A 462 -17.98 13.61 -4.41
N LYS A 463 -18.10 12.35 -4.85
CA LYS A 463 -17.82 11.20 -4.00
C LYS A 463 -16.35 10.80 -4.13
N VAL A 464 -15.53 11.21 -3.16
CA VAL A 464 -14.09 10.94 -3.11
C VAL A 464 -13.66 10.61 -1.69
N PHE A 465 -12.52 9.94 -1.55
CA PHE A 465 -11.99 9.50 -0.25
C PHE A 465 -13.01 8.65 0.54
N GLY A 466 -13.90 7.92 -0.15
CA GLY A 466 -14.94 7.10 0.47
C GLY A 466 -16.14 7.87 1.05
N SER A 467 -16.32 9.16 0.75
CA SER A 467 -17.41 10.00 1.28
C SER A 467 -17.90 11.05 0.28
N THR A 468 -19.03 11.69 0.55
CA THR A 468 -19.48 12.86 -0.22
C THR A 468 -18.80 14.11 0.29
N GLN A 469 -18.17 14.84 -0.63
CA GLN A 469 -17.55 16.15 -0.39
C GLN A 469 -18.33 17.21 -1.17
N CYS A 470 -18.59 18.37 -0.55
CA CYS A 470 -19.16 19.52 -1.24
C CYS A 470 -18.14 20.65 -1.22
N ILE A 471 -17.75 21.11 -2.41
CA ILE A 471 -16.63 22.01 -2.61
C ILE A 471 -17.14 23.19 -3.43
N SER A 472 -16.87 24.41 -2.95
CA SER A 472 -17.26 25.66 -3.58
C SER A 472 -16.03 26.53 -3.83
N MET A 473 -15.98 27.17 -4.99
CA MET A 473 -14.78 27.81 -5.49
C MET A 473 -15.11 29.11 -6.21
N VAL A 474 -14.21 30.09 -6.09
CA VAL A 474 -14.13 31.24 -6.97
C VAL A 474 -12.72 31.32 -7.51
N ARG A 475 -12.57 31.46 -8.83
CA ARG A 475 -11.26 31.64 -9.48
C ARG A 475 -11.23 32.89 -10.33
N PHE A 476 -10.07 33.54 -10.40
CA PHE A 476 -9.90 34.74 -11.21
C PHE A 476 -8.44 34.99 -11.62
N PRO A 477 -8.19 35.56 -12.80
CA PRO A 477 -6.85 35.90 -13.23
C PRO A 477 -6.33 37.12 -12.47
N MET A 478 -5.13 37.02 -11.90
CA MET A 478 -4.52 38.04 -11.05
C MET A 478 -4.14 39.32 -11.81
N ASP A 479 -4.00 39.26 -13.13
CA ASP A 479 -3.70 40.43 -13.97
C ASP A 479 -4.91 41.37 -14.16
N ALA A 480 -6.12 40.84 -13.98
CA ALA A 480 -7.39 41.53 -14.20
C ALA A 480 -8.07 41.98 -12.91
N HIS A 481 -7.80 41.32 -11.77
CA HIS A 481 -8.48 41.57 -10.50
C HIS A 481 -7.52 41.98 -9.40
N THR A 482 -8.05 42.60 -8.35
CA THR A 482 -7.27 43.02 -7.18
C THR A 482 -7.67 42.20 -5.96
N VAL A 483 -6.68 41.78 -5.18
CA VAL A 483 -6.89 41.06 -3.91
C VAL A 483 -6.51 41.96 -2.75
N SER A 484 -7.22 41.85 -1.62
CA SER A 484 -6.84 42.53 -0.37
C SER A 484 -7.24 41.72 0.87
N VAL A 485 -6.47 41.86 1.94
CA VAL A 485 -6.81 41.41 3.28
C VAL A 485 -7.61 42.52 3.96
N VAL A 486 -8.74 42.18 4.56
CA VAL A 486 -9.58 43.13 5.31
C VAL A 486 -9.73 42.60 6.73
N GLU A 487 -9.34 43.41 7.70
CA GLU A 487 -9.44 43.09 9.13
C GLU A 487 -10.22 44.16 9.87
N SER A 488 -11.09 43.72 10.79
CA SER A 488 -11.80 44.56 11.74
C SER A 488 -11.12 44.55 13.10
N ASP A 489 -11.20 45.66 13.82
CA ASP A 489 -10.97 45.67 15.27
C ASP A 489 -12.18 45.01 15.97
N GLY A 490 -11.98 43.83 16.56
CA GLY A 490 -12.95 42.98 17.30
C GLY A 490 -14.43 43.41 17.33
N PRO A 491 -14.80 44.52 17.97
CA PRO A 491 -16.16 45.09 17.92
C PRO A 491 -16.81 45.24 16.54
N ASN A 492 -16.02 45.37 15.47
CA ASN A 492 -16.48 45.50 14.09
C ASN A 492 -16.38 44.19 13.28
N ALA A 493 -16.11 43.06 13.94
CA ALA A 493 -16.15 41.75 13.31
C ALA A 493 -17.54 41.47 12.72
N ALA A 494 -17.57 40.83 11.56
CA ALA A 494 -18.80 40.56 10.83
C ALA A 494 -18.74 39.20 10.13
N ILE A 495 -19.88 38.74 9.62
CA ILE A 495 -19.93 37.58 8.72
C ILE A 495 -19.25 37.91 7.37
N THR A 496 -18.74 36.90 6.69
CA THR A 496 -17.95 37.05 5.44
C THR A 496 -18.73 37.77 4.35
N SER A 497 -20.01 37.44 4.17
CA SER A 497 -20.90 38.12 3.24
C SER A 497 -20.97 39.63 3.51
N LYS A 498 -21.03 40.02 4.78
CA LYS A 498 -21.11 41.43 5.16
C LYS A 498 -19.83 42.20 4.85
N PHE A 499 -18.67 41.59 5.02
CA PHE A 499 -17.42 42.18 4.54
C PHE A 499 -17.42 42.33 3.02
N GLY A 500 -17.88 41.31 2.28
CA GLY A 500 -18.00 41.36 0.82
C GLY A 500 -18.85 42.54 0.36
N GLU A 501 -20.05 42.70 0.93
CA GLU A 501 -20.95 43.82 0.65
C GLU A 501 -20.33 45.19 0.99
N ASN A 502 -19.83 45.34 2.22
CA ASN A 502 -19.30 46.62 2.72
C ASN A 502 -18.11 47.11 1.91
N THR A 503 -17.30 46.18 1.39
CA THR A 503 -16.12 46.49 0.58
C THR A 503 -16.43 46.58 -0.92
N ARG A 504 -17.67 46.26 -1.34
CA ARG A 504 -18.09 46.13 -2.75
C ARG A 504 -17.19 45.14 -3.51
N ALA A 505 -16.85 44.04 -2.86
CA ALA A 505 -16.09 42.95 -3.46
C ALA A 505 -16.93 42.18 -4.48
N ILE A 506 -16.27 41.55 -5.44
CA ILE A 506 -16.92 40.56 -6.31
C ILE A 506 -16.97 39.18 -5.66
N ALA A 507 -15.99 38.89 -4.79
CA ALA A 507 -15.95 37.68 -3.98
C ALA A 507 -15.21 37.92 -2.65
N ALA A 508 -15.58 37.17 -1.62
CA ALA A 508 -14.96 37.20 -0.29
C ALA A 508 -14.84 35.79 0.28
N ILE A 509 -13.78 35.54 1.04
CA ILE A 509 -13.53 34.28 1.76
C ILE A 509 -12.98 34.57 3.16
N ASN A 510 -13.29 33.74 4.15
CA ASN A 510 -12.80 33.95 5.51
C ASN A 510 -11.26 33.88 5.60
N GLY A 511 -10.68 34.61 6.56
CA GLY A 511 -9.24 34.75 6.72
C GLY A 511 -8.61 33.77 7.74
N SER A 512 -7.69 34.29 8.56
CA SER A 512 -6.79 33.50 9.42
C SER A 512 -7.42 33.05 10.74
N TYR A 513 -6.68 32.23 11.50
CA TYR A 513 -7.11 31.75 12.81
C TYR A 513 -7.37 32.89 13.79
N PHE A 514 -8.43 32.75 14.57
CA PHE A 514 -8.86 33.74 15.56
C PHE A 514 -9.41 33.10 16.83
N ASP A 515 -9.45 33.89 17.90
CA ASP A 515 -10.14 33.53 19.12
C ASP A 515 -11.64 33.76 18.93
N VAL A 516 -12.44 32.71 19.01
CA VAL A 516 -13.87 32.72 18.69
C VAL A 516 -14.72 33.47 19.71
N ASP A 517 -14.22 33.62 20.95
CA ASP A 517 -14.93 34.33 22.01
C ASP A 517 -14.59 35.82 21.97
N LEU A 518 -13.33 36.15 21.67
CA LEU A 518 -12.85 37.54 21.58
C LEU A 518 -13.06 38.17 20.21
N LEU A 519 -13.29 37.36 19.17
CA LEU A 519 -13.34 37.77 17.77
C LEU A 519 -12.09 38.57 17.37
N MET A 520 -10.92 38.08 17.75
CA MET A 520 -9.62 38.71 17.49
C MET A 520 -8.66 37.73 16.81
N PRO A 521 -7.89 38.15 15.79
CA PRO A 521 -6.91 37.28 15.15
C PRO A 521 -5.85 36.81 16.14
N VAL A 522 -5.46 35.53 16.03
CA VAL A 522 -4.35 34.94 16.81
C VAL A 522 -3.13 34.66 15.94
N THR A 523 -3.08 35.23 14.74
CA THR A 523 -1.96 35.13 13.81
C THR A 523 -1.45 36.51 13.41
N TYR A 524 -0.29 36.54 12.77
CA TYR A 524 0.26 37.76 12.19
C TYR A 524 -0.63 38.27 11.06
N VAL A 525 -1.07 39.53 11.15
CA VAL A 525 -1.79 40.21 10.08
C VAL A 525 -1.25 41.62 9.89
N LYS A 526 -1.04 41.98 8.63
CA LYS A 526 -0.53 43.26 8.18
C LYS A 526 -1.44 43.80 7.08
N ASP A 527 -1.87 45.03 7.24
CA ASP A 527 -2.66 45.77 6.27
C ASP A 527 -2.03 47.14 5.98
N GLU A 528 -1.91 47.49 4.70
CA GLU A 528 -1.30 48.74 4.21
C GLU A 528 0.04 49.14 4.89
N GLY A 529 0.88 48.17 5.26
CA GLY A 529 2.14 48.43 5.96
C GLY A 529 2.04 48.47 7.49
N LYS A 530 0.84 48.55 8.06
CA LYS A 530 0.58 48.52 9.50
C LYS A 530 0.36 47.08 9.95
N VAL A 531 1.11 46.65 10.97
CA VAL A 531 0.86 45.37 11.64
C VAL A 531 -0.34 45.54 12.55
N LEU A 532 -1.42 44.81 12.27
CA LEU A 532 -2.67 44.86 13.01
C LEU A 532 -2.67 43.84 14.15
N CYS A 533 -2.17 42.64 13.89
CA CYS A 533 -1.91 41.61 14.90
C CYS A 533 -0.49 41.06 14.72
N ASN A 534 0.25 40.92 15.81
CA ASN A 534 1.65 40.45 15.81
C ASN A 534 1.81 39.19 16.69
N VAL A 535 0.84 38.28 16.62
CA VAL A 535 0.90 37.00 17.32
C VAL A 535 1.53 35.98 16.40
N THR A 536 2.83 35.76 16.56
CA THR A 536 3.51 34.60 15.96
C THR A 536 3.29 33.42 16.90
N THR A 537 2.37 32.52 16.58
CA THR A 537 2.24 31.27 17.34
C THR A 537 3.49 30.44 17.08
N ASP A 538 4.27 30.22 18.13
CA ASP A 538 5.55 29.52 18.06
C ASP A 538 5.39 28.16 17.35
N GLY A 539 6.14 27.96 16.27
CA GLY A 539 6.31 26.69 15.54
C GLY A 539 5.05 25.88 15.25
N SER A 540 3.86 26.50 15.17
CA SER A 540 2.63 25.71 15.25
C SER A 540 2.40 24.94 13.96
N TYR A 541 2.08 23.65 14.11
CA TYR A 541 1.64 22.72 13.06
C TYR A 541 0.53 23.27 12.13
N ARG A 542 -0.09 24.42 12.45
CA ARG A 542 -1.16 25.08 11.70
C ARG A 542 -0.83 26.51 11.22
N CYS A 543 0.35 27.07 11.53
CA CYS A 543 0.71 28.46 11.16
C CYS A 543 2.14 28.52 10.58
N ASN A 544 2.35 27.89 9.43
CA ASN A 544 3.65 27.76 8.79
C ASN A 544 3.69 28.37 7.38
N GLY A 545 2.66 29.11 6.98
CA GLY A 545 2.61 29.75 5.68
C GLY A 545 2.05 31.17 5.76
N MET A 546 2.38 31.98 4.76
CA MET A 546 1.97 33.37 4.71
C MET A 546 1.52 33.75 3.31
N PHE A 547 0.30 34.27 3.22
CA PHE A 547 -0.23 34.88 2.01
C PHE A 547 0.12 36.37 2.00
N MET A 548 0.74 36.84 0.93
CA MET A 548 1.29 38.20 0.85
C MET A 548 0.89 38.91 -0.43
N ILE A 549 0.71 40.24 -0.32
CA ILE A 549 0.35 41.11 -1.43
C ILE A 549 1.36 42.25 -1.54
N LYS A 550 2.09 42.31 -2.68
CA LYS A 550 3.25 43.19 -2.84
C LYS A 550 2.89 44.60 -3.25
N ASP A 551 2.01 44.71 -4.24
CA ASP A 551 1.77 45.96 -4.95
C ASP A 551 0.51 46.68 -4.46
N LYS A 552 0.46 47.99 -4.68
CA LYS A 552 -0.71 48.81 -4.30
C LYS A 552 -2.00 48.42 -5.02
N LYS A 553 -1.89 47.67 -6.13
CA LYS A 553 -3.03 47.23 -6.92
C LYS A 553 -3.52 45.84 -6.49
N GLY A 554 -2.86 45.13 -5.59
CA GLY A 554 -3.30 43.81 -5.16
C GLY A 554 -3.22 42.72 -6.24
N ARG A 555 -2.32 42.86 -7.22
CA ARG A 555 -2.16 41.94 -8.37
C ARG A 555 -0.93 41.06 -8.27
N LYS A 556 -0.01 41.38 -7.37
CA LYS A 556 1.21 40.61 -7.11
C LYS A 556 1.09 39.91 -5.78
N VAL A 557 0.61 38.67 -5.85
CA VAL A 557 0.41 37.77 -4.72
C VAL A 557 1.55 36.76 -4.66
N ASP A 558 1.86 36.30 -3.46
CA ASP A 558 2.79 35.19 -3.23
C ASP A 558 2.38 34.44 -1.96
N ILE A 559 2.71 33.16 -1.89
CA ILE A 559 2.52 32.30 -0.73
C ILE A 559 3.88 31.73 -0.39
N VAL A 560 4.32 31.89 0.85
CA VAL A 560 5.63 31.39 1.28
C VAL A 560 5.52 30.63 2.59
N SER A 561 6.32 29.58 2.71
CA SER A 561 6.58 28.92 3.98
C SER A 561 7.28 29.88 4.95
N VAL A 562 6.85 29.90 6.20
CA VAL A 562 7.41 30.74 7.27
C VAL A 562 7.61 29.94 8.56
N ASP A 563 8.72 30.19 9.24
CA ASP A 563 8.96 29.73 10.60
C ASP A 563 8.65 30.83 11.64
N SER A 564 8.59 30.45 12.93
CA SER A 564 8.29 31.40 14.01
C SER A 564 9.34 32.50 14.18
N LEU A 565 10.57 32.28 13.68
CA LEU A 565 11.69 33.21 13.81
C LEU A 565 11.79 34.22 12.64
N GLY A 566 11.10 33.96 11.51
CA GLY A 566 11.22 34.70 10.25
C GLY A 566 10.01 35.53 9.82
N THR A 567 8.87 35.44 10.51
CA THR A 567 7.58 36.06 10.12
C THR A 567 7.70 37.54 9.71
N ALA A 568 8.18 38.41 10.60
CA ALA A 568 8.25 39.85 10.32
C ALA A 568 9.29 40.19 9.24
N LYS A 569 10.31 39.33 9.06
CA LYS A 569 11.33 39.47 8.02
C LYS A 569 10.75 39.09 6.66
N ALA A 570 9.98 38.01 6.58
CA ALA A 570 9.32 37.58 5.35
C ALA A 570 8.27 38.60 4.89
N ALA A 571 7.50 39.21 5.82
CA ALA A 571 6.54 40.27 5.51
C ALA A 571 7.18 41.65 5.18
N LYS A 572 8.52 41.77 5.24
CA LYS A 572 9.23 43.03 4.97
C LYS A 572 9.18 43.36 3.48
N GLY A 573 8.66 44.54 3.14
CA GLY A 573 8.52 44.99 1.75
C GLY A 573 7.21 44.57 1.06
N TRP A 574 6.38 43.77 1.72
CA TRP A 574 5.01 43.46 1.31
C TRP A 574 4.03 44.48 1.90
N ARG A 575 2.98 44.83 1.16
CA ARG A 575 1.98 45.81 1.62
C ARG A 575 1.04 45.17 2.63
N GLU A 576 0.49 44.02 2.27
CA GLU A 576 -0.40 43.23 3.12
C GLU A 576 0.18 41.82 3.27
N ALA A 577 -0.06 41.21 4.43
CA ALA A 577 0.35 39.85 4.70
C ALA A 577 -0.54 39.24 5.79
N ILE A 578 -0.89 37.97 5.65
CA ILE A 578 -1.69 37.22 6.62
C ILE A 578 -1.08 35.83 6.80
N ILE A 579 -0.75 35.48 8.05
CA ILE A 579 -0.26 34.14 8.39
C ILE A 579 -1.43 33.18 8.58
N SER A 580 -1.25 32.00 8.01
CA SER A 580 -2.09 30.85 8.22
C SER A 580 -1.29 29.55 7.98
N GLY A 581 -1.95 28.44 7.74
CA GLY A 581 -1.31 27.17 7.46
C GLY A 581 -2.26 26.00 7.64
N PRO A 582 -1.83 24.79 7.29
CA PRO A 582 -0.54 24.49 6.67
C PRO A 582 -0.40 24.96 5.22
N VAL A 583 0.83 25.17 4.75
CA VAL A 583 1.16 25.19 3.31
C VAL A 583 0.80 23.83 2.72
N LEU A 584 0.06 23.80 1.63
CA LEU A 584 -0.45 22.57 1.01
C LEU A 584 0.39 22.18 -0.21
N ILE A 585 0.72 23.17 -1.04
CA ILE A 585 1.55 23.03 -2.24
C ILE A 585 2.63 24.11 -2.20
N GLU A 586 3.87 23.73 -2.50
CA GLU A 586 5.03 24.62 -2.68
C GLU A 586 5.74 24.26 -3.99
N GLU A 587 5.97 25.25 -4.86
CA GLU A 587 6.56 25.07 -6.20
C GLU A 587 5.90 23.96 -7.06
N GLY A 588 4.58 23.80 -6.92
CA GLY A 588 3.79 22.77 -7.60
C GLY A 588 3.96 21.36 -7.04
N GLN A 589 4.61 21.19 -5.89
CA GLN A 589 4.77 19.93 -5.18
C GLN A 589 3.94 19.91 -3.90
N ALA A 590 3.31 18.77 -3.60
CA ALA A 590 2.60 18.55 -2.35
C ALA A 590 3.56 18.61 -1.15
N VAL A 591 3.21 19.40 -0.15
CA VAL A 591 3.98 19.45 1.11
C VAL A 591 3.53 18.30 2.00
N GLU A 592 4.46 17.42 2.35
CA GLU A 592 4.24 16.34 3.31
C GLU A 592 4.66 16.78 4.71
N TYR A 593 3.82 16.46 5.69
CA TYR A 593 4.09 16.76 7.09
C TYR A 593 4.28 15.46 7.86
N GLU A 594 5.38 15.39 8.61
CA GLU A 594 5.62 14.29 9.52
C GLU A 594 4.82 14.47 10.81
N ASP A 595 4.31 13.37 11.36
CA ASP A 595 3.61 13.36 12.65
C ASP A 595 4.56 13.74 13.77
N ASP A 596 4.28 14.85 14.45
CA ASP A 596 5.07 15.33 15.60
C ASP A 596 4.83 14.51 16.89
N GLY A 597 3.96 13.49 16.81
CA GLY A 597 3.62 12.59 17.91
C GLY A 597 2.52 13.14 18.82
N THR A 598 2.07 14.37 18.63
CA THR A 598 1.07 15.01 19.50
C THR A 598 -0.36 14.73 19.04
N ARG A 599 -1.26 14.58 20.02
CA ARG A 599 -2.70 14.40 19.74
C ARG A 599 -3.31 15.59 18.98
N LEU A 600 -2.82 16.81 19.24
CA LEU A 600 -3.32 18.03 18.60
C LEU A 600 -2.96 18.05 17.12
N TYR A 601 -1.72 17.72 16.78
CA TYR A 601 -1.27 17.56 15.40
C TYR A 601 -2.15 16.55 14.66
N ARG A 602 -2.26 15.33 15.20
CA ARG A 602 -3.05 14.25 14.57
C ARG A 602 -4.49 14.69 14.34
N LYS A 603 -5.14 15.26 15.36
CA LYS A 603 -6.52 15.74 15.25
C LYS A 603 -6.68 16.79 14.15
N PHE A 604 -5.71 17.69 13.97
CA PHE A 604 -5.80 18.74 12.97
C PHE A 604 -5.53 18.23 11.54
N TYR A 605 -4.52 17.38 11.37
CA TYR A 605 -4.09 16.89 10.05
C TYR A 605 -4.95 15.76 9.50
N THR A 606 -5.36 14.81 10.34
CA THR A 606 -5.99 13.56 9.87
C THR A 606 -7.51 13.57 9.99
N THR A 607 -8.10 14.47 10.78
CA THR A 607 -9.56 14.55 10.92
C THR A 607 -10.19 15.44 9.85
N ARG A 608 -11.34 15.01 9.33
CA ARG A 608 -12.14 15.78 8.37
C ARG A 608 -12.86 16.94 9.04
N HIS A 609 -12.71 18.12 8.43
CA HIS A 609 -13.37 19.36 8.86
C HIS A 609 -13.79 20.19 7.64
N PRO A 610 -14.68 21.18 7.81
CA PRO A 610 -14.80 22.26 6.84
C PRO A 610 -13.44 22.93 6.68
N ARG A 611 -13.02 23.17 5.45
CA ARG A 611 -11.70 23.74 5.12
C ARG A 611 -11.87 24.99 4.28
N THR A 612 -10.98 25.93 4.49
CA THR A 612 -10.83 27.13 3.69
C THR A 612 -9.40 27.15 3.18
N LEU A 613 -9.18 27.39 1.90
CA LEU A 613 -7.84 27.59 1.37
C LEU A 613 -7.82 28.62 0.24
N LEU A 614 -6.61 29.12 0.00
CA LEU A 614 -6.29 29.91 -1.18
C LEU A 614 -5.09 29.30 -1.89
N GLY A 615 -5.00 29.49 -3.20
CA GLY A 615 -3.82 29.14 -3.96
C GLY A 615 -3.85 29.75 -5.34
N TYR A 616 -2.75 29.63 -6.08
CA TYR A 616 -2.70 30.05 -7.47
C TYR A 616 -2.01 29.03 -8.35
N THR A 617 -2.41 29.00 -9.61
CA THR A 617 -1.79 28.19 -10.66
C THR A 617 -0.61 28.94 -11.30
N ALA A 618 0.30 28.20 -11.95
CA ALA A 618 1.47 28.79 -12.61
C ALA A 618 1.11 29.74 -13.77
N ASP A 619 -0.09 29.62 -14.35
CA ASP A 619 -0.63 30.50 -15.39
C ASP A 619 -1.36 31.75 -14.84
N GLY A 620 -1.33 31.96 -13.52
CA GLY A 620 -1.73 33.23 -12.90
C GLY A 620 -3.20 33.34 -12.49
N TRP A 621 -3.91 32.22 -12.35
CA TRP A 621 -5.24 32.20 -11.73
C TRP A 621 -5.13 32.01 -10.22
N LEU A 622 -5.80 32.87 -9.46
CA LEU A 622 -5.97 32.71 -8.02
C LEU A 622 -7.31 32.02 -7.74
N TYR A 623 -7.32 31.13 -6.75
CA TYR A 623 -8.47 30.37 -6.30
C TYR A 623 -8.78 30.68 -4.83
N PHE A 624 -10.05 30.96 -4.56
CA PHE A 624 -10.68 30.91 -3.24
C PHE A 624 -11.47 29.60 -3.18
N ILE A 625 -11.25 28.77 -2.15
CA ILE A 625 -11.84 27.43 -2.09
C ILE A 625 -12.34 27.17 -0.68
N VAL A 626 -13.58 26.69 -0.58
CA VAL A 626 -14.17 26.20 0.66
C VAL A 626 -14.67 24.78 0.44
N VAL A 627 -14.34 23.90 1.38
CA VAL A 627 -14.88 22.54 1.49
C VAL A 627 -15.85 22.53 2.65
N ASP A 628 -17.11 22.19 2.40
CA ASP A 628 -18.11 22.01 3.46
C ASP A 628 -17.78 20.76 4.27
N GLY A 629 -18.11 20.74 5.56
CA GLY A 629 -17.76 19.62 6.42
C GLY A 629 -18.69 19.43 7.61
N ARG A 630 -18.55 18.29 8.29
CA ARG A 630 -19.38 17.88 9.45
C ARG A 630 -20.86 17.63 9.13
N PHE A 631 -21.21 17.41 7.86
CA PHE A 631 -22.54 16.99 7.41
C PHE A 631 -22.50 15.57 6.81
N PRO A 632 -22.71 14.52 7.63
CA PRO A 632 -22.65 13.13 7.16
C PRO A 632 -23.51 12.87 5.92
N GLY A 633 -22.91 12.30 4.87
CA GLY A 633 -23.58 11.98 3.61
C GLY A 633 -23.81 13.15 2.64
N GLN A 634 -23.56 14.41 3.05
CA GLN A 634 -23.79 15.60 2.22
C GLN A 634 -22.48 16.38 1.96
N GLY A 635 -21.70 16.60 3.01
CA GLY A 635 -20.39 17.25 2.98
C GLY A 635 -19.63 16.90 4.25
N GLU A 636 -18.83 15.85 4.21
CA GLU A 636 -18.12 15.37 5.41
C GLU A 636 -16.91 16.24 5.77
N GLY A 637 -16.32 16.91 4.78
CA GLY A 637 -15.12 17.72 4.91
C GLY A 637 -13.86 16.93 4.59
N MET A 638 -12.72 17.61 4.61
CA MET A 638 -11.44 17.02 4.25
C MET A 638 -10.43 17.09 5.39
N SER A 639 -9.59 16.05 5.49
CA SER A 639 -8.31 16.11 6.21
C SER A 639 -7.33 17.02 5.46
N ILE A 640 -6.21 17.40 6.08
CA ILE A 640 -5.19 18.21 5.38
C ILE A 640 -4.62 17.44 4.18
N HIS A 641 -4.40 16.13 4.32
CA HIS A 641 -3.90 15.31 3.20
C HIS A 641 -4.89 15.25 2.03
N GLU A 642 -6.18 15.10 2.31
CA GLU A 642 -7.24 15.11 1.28
C GLU A 642 -7.35 16.49 0.61
N LEU A 643 -7.16 17.57 1.39
CA LEU A 643 -7.13 18.94 0.88
C LEU A 643 -5.95 19.19 -0.06
N THR A 644 -4.76 18.67 0.26
CA THR A 644 -3.59 18.73 -0.62
C THR A 644 -3.84 18.03 -1.95
N VAL A 645 -4.50 16.86 -1.95
CA VAL A 645 -4.89 16.16 -3.18
C VAL A 645 -5.85 16.98 -4.03
N LEU A 646 -6.78 17.72 -3.40
CA LEU A 646 -7.63 18.67 -4.11
C LEU A 646 -6.79 19.77 -4.79
N CYS A 647 -5.81 20.35 -4.10
CA CYS A 647 -4.90 21.34 -4.69
C CYS A 647 -4.13 20.77 -5.90
N GLU A 648 -3.60 19.56 -5.81
CA GLU A 648 -2.92 18.87 -6.91
C GLU A 648 -3.87 18.62 -8.10
N SER A 649 -5.14 18.28 -7.83
CA SER A 649 -6.14 18.05 -8.87
C SER A 649 -6.42 19.31 -9.70
N LEU A 650 -6.30 20.48 -9.07
CA LEU A 650 -6.55 21.79 -9.66
C LEU A 650 -5.29 22.40 -10.32
N GLY A 651 -4.13 21.76 -10.17
CA GLY A 651 -2.86 22.24 -10.69
C GLY A 651 -2.36 23.50 -10.01
N LEU A 652 -2.70 23.69 -8.72
CA LEU A 652 -2.16 24.81 -7.95
C LEU A 652 -0.63 24.70 -7.86
N TYR A 653 0.05 25.82 -8.00
CA TYR A 653 1.50 25.97 -7.90
C TYR A 653 1.92 26.37 -6.49
N GLU A 654 1.14 27.23 -5.85
CA GLU A 654 1.24 27.49 -4.41
C GLU A 654 -0.15 27.40 -3.78
N ALA A 655 -0.26 26.84 -2.58
CA ALA A 655 -1.54 26.77 -1.86
C ALA A 655 -1.35 26.80 -0.34
N LEU A 656 -2.25 27.50 0.34
CA LEU A 656 -2.22 27.72 1.79
C LEU A 656 -3.61 27.49 2.40
N ASN A 657 -3.67 26.70 3.46
CA ASN A 657 -4.88 26.52 4.27
C ASN A 657 -5.14 27.73 5.20
N PHE A 658 -6.40 28.08 5.35
CA PHE A 658 -6.95 29.15 6.20
C PHE A 658 -7.77 28.60 7.37
N ASP A 659 -8.28 29.49 8.23
CA ASP A 659 -9.11 29.04 9.35
C ASP A 659 -10.35 28.30 8.82
N GLY A 660 -10.65 27.18 9.45
CA GLY A 660 -11.68 26.27 9.00
C GLY A 660 -12.77 26.05 10.04
N GLY A 661 -13.63 25.07 9.79
CA GLY A 661 -14.71 24.76 10.71
C GLY A 661 -15.89 25.72 10.54
N GLY A 662 -16.34 26.34 11.63
CA GLY A 662 -17.54 27.20 11.60
C GLY A 662 -17.36 28.49 10.79
N SER A 663 -16.11 28.94 10.61
CA SER A 663 -15.76 30.14 9.85
C SER A 663 -15.71 29.92 8.33
N SER A 664 -15.63 28.66 7.87
CA SER A 664 -15.50 28.33 6.45
C SER A 664 -16.66 28.85 5.61
N THR A 665 -16.41 29.96 4.91
CA THR A 665 -17.42 30.67 4.14
C THR A 665 -16.80 31.32 2.91
N ILE A 666 -17.47 31.16 1.76
CA ILE A 666 -17.16 31.85 0.52
C ILE A 666 -18.42 32.52 -0.02
N TRP A 667 -18.27 33.76 -0.47
CA TRP A 667 -19.35 34.63 -0.91
C TRP A 667 -19.02 35.26 -2.27
N THR A 668 -20.04 35.45 -3.11
CA THR A 668 -19.97 36.20 -4.36
C THR A 668 -21.03 37.29 -4.40
N LYS A 669 -20.79 38.36 -5.17
CA LYS A 669 -21.73 39.46 -5.31
C LYS A 669 -23.08 39.09 -5.94
N ASP A 670 -23.12 38.03 -6.77
CA ASP A 670 -24.31 37.69 -7.55
C ASP A 670 -25.13 36.59 -6.90
N ASP A 671 -24.48 35.60 -6.29
CA ASP A 671 -25.14 34.42 -5.71
C ASP A 671 -25.19 34.44 -4.18
N GLY A 672 -24.52 35.40 -3.53
CA GLY A 672 -24.40 35.42 -2.08
C GLY A 672 -23.42 34.36 -1.58
N VAL A 673 -23.75 33.69 -0.47
CA VAL A 673 -22.95 32.57 0.05
C VAL A 673 -23.19 31.34 -0.83
N ILE A 674 -22.12 30.80 -1.41
CA ILE A 674 -22.23 29.68 -2.38
C ILE A 674 -21.93 28.31 -1.79
N ASN A 675 -21.34 28.24 -0.59
CA ASN A 675 -21.11 27.00 0.16
C ASN A 675 -22.19 26.79 1.24
N HIS A 676 -22.06 25.76 2.08
CA HIS A 676 -22.96 25.49 3.20
C HIS A 676 -22.25 25.64 4.56
N PRO A 677 -22.08 26.87 5.07
CA PRO A 677 -21.37 27.12 6.34
C PRO A 677 -21.99 26.37 7.52
N TYR A 678 -21.15 25.85 8.42
CA TYR A 678 -21.58 24.92 9.47
C TYR A 678 -22.09 25.57 10.76
N ASP A 679 -21.94 26.88 11.00
CA ASP A 679 -22.10 27.44 12.36
C ASP A 679 -23.51 27.27 12.93
N ASN A 680 -24.54 27.28 12.07
CA ASN A 680 -25.93 27.01 12.43
C ASN A 680 -26.30 25.51 12.47
N LYS A 681 -25.36 24.62 12.12
CA LYS A 681 -25.48 23.15 12.03
C LYS A 681 -26.51 22.64 11.02
N LYS A 682 -26.85 23.42 10.00
CA LYS A 682 -27.77 23.06 8.93
C LYS A 682 -27.04 23.11 7.59
N PHE A 683 -27.37 22.20 6.69
CA PHE A 683 -26.83 22.20 5.33
C PHE A 683 -27.60 23.23 4.48
N ASP A 684 -27.33 24.50 4.75
CA ASP A 684 -27.91 25.67 4.08
C ASP A 684 -26.85 26.79 3.95
N HIS A 685 -27.20 27.87 3.26
CA HIS A 685 -26.28 28.99 2.97
C HIS A 685 -26.24 30.05 4.09
N GLU A 686 -26.91 29.82 5.23
CA GLU A 686 -27.17 30.84 6.26
C GLU A 686 -26.30 30.66 7.53
N GLY A 687 -25.44 29.65 7.56
CA GLY A 687 -24.66 29.26 8.74
C GLY A 687 -23.35 30.01 8.96
N GLU A 688 -23.23 31.25 8.49
CA GLU A 688 -21.97 32.02 8.58
C GLU A 688 -21.59 32.33 10.03
N ARG A 689 -20.30 32.22 10.35
CA ARG A 689 -19.74 32.71 11.62
C ARG A 689 -19.21 34.13 11.46
N VAL A 690 -19.32 34.91 12.53
CA VAL A 690 -18.63 36.21 12.65
C VAL A 690 -17.11 36.01 12.69
N VAL A 691 -16.39 36.67 11.79
CA VAL A 691 -14.92 36.58 11.66
C VAL A 691 -14.28 37.97 11.80
N PRO A 692 -13.04 38.05 12.29
CA PRO A 692 -12.33 39.33 12.39
C PRO A 692 -11.67 39.76 11.09
N ASN A 693 -11.43 38.84 10.15
CA ASN A 693 -10.80 39.15 8.89
C ASN A 693 -11.27 38.25 7.74
N VAL A 694 -11.17 38.79 6.53
CA VAL A 694 -11.47 38.13 5.26
C VAL A 694 -10.42 38.48 4.22
N ILE A 695 -10.37 37.69 3.15
CA ILE A 695 -9.65 38.03 1.92
C ILE A 695 -10.70 38.29 0.85
N ILE A 696 -10.55 39.39 0.13
CA ILE A 696 -11.53 39.82 -0.89
C ILE A 696 -10.89 39.96 -2.27
N CYS A 697 -11.72 39.83 -3.29
CA CYS A 697 -11.40 40.10 -4.68
C CYS A 697 -12.28 41.24 -5.20
N LYS A 698 -11.70 42.16 -5.99
CA LYS A 698 -12.41 43.25 -6.69
C LYS A 698 -12.03 43.33 -8.15
#